data_AF-A0A954K907-F1
#
_entry.id   AF-A0A954K907-F1
#
_cell.length_a   1.000
_cell.length_b   1.000
_cell.length_c   1.000
_cell.angle_alpha   90.00
_cell.angle_beta   90.00
_cell.angle_gamma   90.00
#
_symmetry.space_group_name_H-M   'P 1'
#
loop_
_entity.id
_entity.type
_entity.pdbx_description
1 polymer ?
#
loop_
_entity_poly.entity_id
_entity_poly.type
_entity_poly.pdbx_seq_one_letter_code
_entity_poly.pdbx_strand_id
1 'polypeptide(L)'
;TYSSVAILQQDDLQELAGHLRVTGTVGNDVLTIHATNANSGTWQLNDGPVNSFSDIENFTFVGLEGDDRLVINNPVDGVFHPAGGVDYIGGTGGETLGDTLEIIGGFVADSEFEFLTEDRGRVFYGGLAVPAINYFELEELVSELSVTEQQLYYNIPATLLSISDAGAGKTAFDTAFGTPLKLETPIETLSLQYGNRPLQGDQYYIHLNSLEAGFDANFVINDRHNNNSVILTDGLHLGSADVTINTETVRIFGSVTGTGDLEIVATNIDFSYANSMLNSGDLRLQAEDTINLMEVISTGTVEITSLNGDITDGNDSLNNIKASRAILSAVNGSIGSILETEIGRLEAVAGGIIEISNTGDLILGGIGALDRVESTGSDVIIDTLGRLEVQGNVTALNSITLTTLDSAVASLNEDIVVKSGATIYAANDEVALYADDDLTVEELAELLAPGYYISLNVNYDSADGVGGVLKLAGQTTTWSPFHLTLVNGSSQADTFQVAPSLNSLMSVWVDSPSSPDLIVDSLSYITPEGETGTLVPSGDTYGTISFTGGYRDIQYLGVENLQQADLQHLVGQLRIEGTADDDVLTINATDANSGTWQLNDGPAVAFSAIDDLSFYGLTGDDRLVINNPAGMIFNPVGGIVYDAGGQAGDELILAGGFANSEEHRLVAGQHAVYFNGSTEATIRYLGVSRIISELDTAETILTGDILTVSSSDGIQTSVTGDGTSVHFASLTGALSLQGDTDSATIQLNTLGSGLTGTLNSGGEKQDVLILNDGLDLGNRNLTFQSETVQIAGAVTRSGDLEIEATTIEFTSPDSSLNTGDGNLRLRAENSISLMEIITTGTVEINSINGDITDNGDILFSDGGATNITAANVLLSALNGMISSIDTQAGHLEAIADGMISINNTGNLVIGGAGSLMGVESLNGTVQIYSHGSIDIQEDIRSWDTCRIQTFDSAEASLSEDITVRSGAMVISTYSYVNLAADDDLTIESGSAIAAPNNDIHLRLDYLSADGAGTVLQLAGNLTTRESGGLSRVYGSSNADYLWVTPSLNSRIMVYGMAPDAPAVTEDSLFYVIPEEETATLNHTGNRLDFSGGYANITFSGIENLQQGDLQQLAGQLRIDGTA
;
A
#
# COMPACT_ATOMS: atom_id res chain seq x y z
N THR A 1 -57.55 -9.76 78.55
CA THR A 1 -58.56 -9.26 79.51
C THR A 1 -58.02 -9.35 80.92
N TYR A 2 -57.49 -8.24 81.43
CA TYR A 2 -57.31 -7.96 82.86
C TYR A 2 -57.79 -6.52 83.10
N SER A 3 -58.84 -6.38 83.91
CA SER A 3 -59.44 -5.10 84.27
C SER A 3 -58.83 -4.53 85.54
N SER A 4 -58.71 -3.20 85.55
CA SER A 4 -58.71 -2.28 86.70
C SER A 4 -57.58 -2.42 87.74
N VAL A 5 -56.67 -1.44 87.75
CA VAL A 5 -56.15 -0.82 88.98
C VAL A 5 -55.94 0.68 88.76
N ALA A 6 -56.38 1.42 89.79
CA ALA A 6 -56.35 2.85 90.10
C ALA A 6 -55.39 3.81 89.38
N ILE A 7 -55.96 4.98 89.07
CA ILE A 7 -55.29 6.28 88.93
C ILE A 7 -54.42 6.54 90.17
N LEU A 8 -53.11 6.72 89.96
CA LEU A 8 -52.22 7.38 90.92
C LEU A 8 -51.84 8.75 90.37
N GLN A 9 -52.03 9.77 91.20
CA GLN A 9 -51.51 11.11 90.98
C GLN A 9 -49.98 11.10 91.18
N GLN A 10 -49.33 11.99 90.41
CA GLN A 10 -48.04 12.66 90.62
C GLN A 10 -47.41 12.47 92.02
N ASP A 11 -46.12 12.08 92.04
CA ASP A 11 -45.21 11.78 93.17
C ASP A 11 -45.07 10.30 93.55
N ASP A 12 -44.16 9.58 92.88
CA ASP A 12 -43.36 8.49 93.48
C ASP A 12 -42.18 8.12 92.53
N LEU A 13 -41.05 8.81 92.70
CA LEU A 13 -39.73 8.24 92.36
C LEU A 13 -39.47 7.11 93.36
N GLN A 14 -39.75 5.86 93.00
CA GLN A 14 -39.23 4.73 93.76
C GLN A 14 -37.83 4.38 93.25
N GLU A 15 -36.80 4.98 93.86
CA GLU A 15 -35.51 4.30 94.01
C GLU A 15 -35.75 3.03 94.85
N LEU A 16 -36.18 1.94 94.21
CA LEU A 16 -35.80 0.62 94.72
C LEU A 16 -34.29 0.53 94.48
N ALA A 17 -33.50 0.18 95.50
CA ALA A 17 -32.05 0.14 95.41
C ALA A 17 -31.59 -0.56 94.10
N GLY A 18 -31.02 0.20 93.17
CA GLY A 18 -30.56 -0.29 91.87
C GLY A 18 -31.50 -0.07 90.67
N HIS A 19 -32.78 0.28 90.82
CA HIS A 19 -33.71 0.47 89.69
C HIS A 19 -34.12 1.93 89.50
N LEU A 20 -33.93 2.44 88.28
CA LEU A 20 -34.36 3.78 87.89
C LEU A 20 -35.50 3.72 86.86
N ARG A 21 -36.68 4.21 87.23
CA ARG A 21 -37.86 4.28 86.34
C ARG A 21 -38.29 5.73 86.10
N VAL A 22 -38.42 6.10 84.83
CA VAL A 22 -38.94 7.39 84.37
C VAL A 22 -40.22 7.16 83.57
N THR A 23 -41.26 7.93 83.87
CA THR A 23 -42.54 7.88 83.14
C THR A 23 -42.77 9.24 82.50
N GLY A 24 -43.14 9.23 81.22
CA GLY A 24 -43.54 10.40 80.43
C GLY A 24 -44.89 10.99 80.84
N THR A 25 -45.37 11.87 79.97
CA THR A 25 -46.66 12.54 79.98
C THR A 25 -47.60 11.87 78.95
N VAL A 26 -48.64 12.55 78.48
CA VAL A 26 -49.59 12.02 77.49
C VAL A 26 -49.43 12.72 76.13
N GLY A 27 -48.27 13.33 75.91
CA GLY A 27 -47.88 13.88 74.62
C GLY A 27 -46.37 13.74 74.46
N ASN A 28 -45.89 14.03 73.26
CA ASN A 28 -44.51 13.77 72.84
C ASN A 28 -43.45 14.18 73.88
N ASP A 29 -42.75 13.18 74.43
CA ASP A 29 -41.70 13.34 75.41
C ASP A 29 -40.31 13.04 74.83
N VAL A 30 -39.30 13.78 75.27
CA VAL A 30 -37.89 13.49 74.95
C VAL A 30 -37.15 13.20 76.25
N LEU A 31 -36.69 11.96 76.43
CA LEU A 31 -35.81 11.58 77.53
C LEU A 31 -34.37 11.47 77.04
N THR A 32 -33.50 12.35 77.53
CA THR A 32 -32.06 12.31 77.21
C THR A 32 -31.25 11.78 78.40
N ILE A 33 -30.45 10.73 78.16
CA ILE A 33 -29.45 10.20 79.09
C ILE A 33 -28.06 10.67 78.62
N HIS A 34 -27.26 11.19 79.54
CA HIS A 34 -25.83 11.41 79.37
C HIS A 34 -25.07 10.51 80.34
N ALA A 35 -24.59 9.37 79.82
CA ALA A 35 -23.87 8.38 80.59
C ALA A 35 -22.39 8.79 80.77
N THR A 36 -21.88 8.60 82.00
CA THR A 36 -20.47 8.81 82.33
C THR A 36 -19.67 7.51 82.37
N ASN A 37 -20.37 6.39 82.54
CA ASN A 37 -19.87 5.02 82.47
C ASN A 37 -21.06 4.07 82.23
N ALA A 38 -20.85 2.76 82.34
CA ALA A 38 -21.86 1.75 82.03
C ALA A 38 -23.16 1.82 82.85
N ASN A 39 -23.18 2.44 84.04
CA ASN A 39 -24.34 2.41 84.95
C ASN A 39 -24.57 3.71 85.73
N SER A 40 -23.96 4.82 85.30
CA SER A 40 -23.99 6.11 86.00
C SER A 40 -24.01 7.29 85.03
N GLY A 41 -24.69 8.38 85.38
CA GLY A 41 -24.80 9.55 84.52
C GLY A 41 -25.86 10.56 84.97
N THR A 42 -26.43 11.27 84.01
CA THR A 42 -27.59 12.15 84.21
C THR A 42 -28.70 11.85 83.23
N TRP A 43 -29.95 12.10 83.60
CA TRP A 43 -31.10 12.06 82.69
C TRP A 43 -31.91 13.36 82.77
N GLN A 44 -32.59 13.70 81.68
CA GLN A 44 -33.46 14.86 81.58
C GLN A 44 -34.70 14.50 80.74
N LEU A 45 -35.89 14.70 81.30
CA LEU A 45 -37.16 14.54 80.59
C LEU A 45 -37.64 15.92 80.12
N ASN A 46 -37.82 16.09 78.81
CA ASN A 46 -38.15 17.35 78.15
C ASN A 46 -37.20 18.49 78.58
N ASP A 47 -37.69 19.72 78.67
CA ASP A 47 -36.95 20.86 79.24
C ASP A 47 -36.95 20.86 80.79
N GLY A 48 -37.09 19.70 81.42
CA GLY A 48 -37.12 19.51 82.87
C GLY A 48 -35.75 19.66 83.55
N PRO A 49 -35.67 19.46 84.88
CA PRO A 49 -34.40 19.47 85.60
C PRO A 49 -33.52 18.28 85.17
N VAL A 50 -32.20 18.49 85.12
CA VAL A 50 -31.21 17.42 84.92
C VAL A 50 -31.02 16.67 86.24
N ASN A 51 -31.24 15.35 86.23
CA ASN A 51 -31.17 14.48 87.40
C ASN A 51 -29.98 13.53 87.30
N SER A 52 -29.12 13.48 88.32
CA SER A 52 -27.99 12.54 88.38
C SER A 52 -28.40 11.19 88.95
N PHE A 53 -27.77 10.12 88.48
CA PHE A 53 -27.87 8.77 89.03
C PHE A 53 -26.50 8.09 89.01
N SER A 54 -26.32 7.08 89.86
CA SER A 54 -25.07 6.33 89.97
C SER A 54 -25.32 4.88 90.36
N ASP A 55 -24.52 3.97 89.83
CA ASP A 55 -24.51 2.54 90.15
C ASP A 55 -25.88 1.86 90.05
N ILE A 56 -26.66 2.17 89.00
CA ILE A 56 -27.94 1.50 88.78
C ILE A 56 -27.75 0.10 88.20
N GLU A 57 -28.61 -0.84 88.58
CA GLU A 57 -28.72 -2.17 88.01
C GLU A 57 -29.56 -2.17 86.73
N ASN A 58 -30.61 -1.36 86.62
CA ASN A 58 -31.46 -1.28 85.43
C ASN A 58 -32.17 0.08 85.28
N PHE A 59 -32.57 0.40 84.05
CA PHE A 59 -33.27 1.64 83.69
C PHE A 59 -34.57 1.33 82.94
N THR A 60 -35.67 2.02 83.24
CA THR A 60 -36.92 1.89 82.47
C THR A 60 -37.49 3.26 82.10
N PHE A 61 -37.80 3.45 80.83
CA PHE A 61 -38.58 4.59 80.34
C PHE A 61 -39.95 4.12 79.81
N VAL A 62 -41.02 4.78 80.24
CA VAL A 62 -42.38 4.55 79.75
C VAL A 62 -42.93 5.84 79.18
N GLY A 63 -43.07 5.93 77.86
CA GLY A 63 -43.49 7.14 77.14
C GLY A 63 -44.97 7.48 77.34
N LEU A 64 -45.86 6.50 77.14
CA LEU A 64 -47.34 6.55 77.26
C LEU A 64 -48.08 6.90 75.95
N GLU A 65 -48.65 8.09 75.78
CA GLU A 65 -49.33 8.48 74.53
C GLU A 65 -48.54 9.63 73.89
N GLY A 66 -48.34 9.62 72.57
CA GLY A 66 -47.55 10.64 71.85
C GLY A 66 -46.36 10.00 71.13
N ASP A 67 -45.66 10.78 70.30
CA ASP A 67 -44.38 10.35 69.70
C ASP A 67 -43.24 10.65 70.69
N ASP A 68 -42.78 9.64 71.41
CA ASP A 68 -41.77 9.72 72.45
C ASP A 68 -40.37 9.38 71.92
N ARG A 69 -39.33 9.96 72.51
CA ARG A 69 -37.94 9.81 72.06
C ARG A 69 -37.01 9.52 73.23
N LEU A 70 -36.31 8.39 73.18
CA LEU A 70 -35.21 8.07 74.11
C LEU A 70 -33.86 8.33 73.42
N VAL A 71 -33.08 9.25 73.97
CA VAL A 71 -31.71 9.56 73.53
C VAL A 71 -30.72 9.06 74.57
N ILE A 72 -29.82 8.15 74.19
CA ILE A 72 -28.74 7.63 75.04
C ILE A 72 -27.41 8.14 74.50
N ASN A 73 -26.80 9.11 75.19
CA ASN A 73 -25.43 9.55 74.90
C ASN A 73 -24.45 8.71 75.72
N ASN A 74 -23.70 7.84 75.06
CA ASN A 74 -22.71 6.95 75.68
C ASN A 74 -21.40 7.69 76.04
N PRO A 75 -20.61 7.16 76.99
CA PRO A 75 -19.27 7.66 77.26
C PRO A 75 -18.33 7.34 76.08
N VAL A 76 -17.31 8.17 75.83
CA VAL A 76 -16.40 8.06 74.66
C VAL A 76 -15.80 6.66 74.48
N ASP A 77 -15.35 6.02 75.57
CA ASP A 77 -14.68 4.70 75.53
C ASP A 77 -15.57 3.57 76.06
N GLY A 78 -16.89 3.63 75.86
CA GLY A 78 -17.78 2.55 76.24
C GLY A 78 -19.24 2.79 75.92
N VAL A 79 -20.13 2.00 76.54
CA VAL A 79 -21.57 2.05 76.34
C VAL A 79 -22.30 2.10 77.67
N PHE A 80 -23.47 2.72 77.69
CA PHE A 80 -24.41 2.63 78.80
C PHE A 80 -25.07 1.26 78.79
N HIS A 81 -24.65 0.39 79.71
CA HIS A 81 -25.09 -1.00 79.82
C HIS A 81 -25.18 -1.38 81.32
N PRO A 82 -26.22 -0.93 82.04
CA PRO A 82 -26.46 -1.38 83.40
C PRO A 82 -26.74 -2.89 83.40
N ALA A 83 -26.37 -3.61 84.46
CA ALA A 83 -26.30 -5.08 84.44
C ALA A 83 -27.62 -5.82 84.13
N GLY A 84 -28.77 -5.17 84.39
CA GLY A 84 -30.11 -5.63 84.06
C GLY A 84 -30.73 -4.99 82.83
N GLY A 85 -29.99 -4.15 82.11
CA GLY A 85 -30.39 -3.52 80.85
C GLY A 85 -31.25 -2.25 81.00
N VAL A 86 -31.61 -1.70 79.85
CA VAL A 86 -32.54 -0.58 79.67
C VAL A 86 -33.82 -1.10 79.02
N ASP A 87 -34.98 -0.84 79.62
CA ASP A 87 -36.28 -1.13 79.01
C ASP A 87 -36.93 0.18 78.53
N TYR A 88 -37.17 0.30 77.22
CA TYR A 88 -37.93 1.41 76.63
C TYR A 88 -39.29 0.91 76.16
N ILE A 89 -40.35 1.50 76.70
CA ILE A 89 -41.73 1.27 76.29
C ILE A 89 -42.22 2.59 75.69
N GLY A 90 -42.32 2.66 74.36
CA GLY A 90 -42.77 3.84 73.63
C GLY A 90 -44.20 4.21 74.03
N GLY A 91 -45.16 3.38 73.65
CA GLY A 91 -46.54 3.48 74.13
C GLY A 91 -47.55 3.44 72.98
N THR A 92 -48.65 4.18 73.09
CA THR A 92 -49.71 4.21 72.09
C THR A 92 -50.11 5.64 71.69
N GLY A 93 -49.72 6.11 70.50
CA GLY A 93 -50.42 7.18 69.76
C GLY A 93 -49.52 8.11 68.92
N GLY A 94 -49.95 8.52 67.71
CA GLY A 94 -49.33 9.67 66.98
C GLY A 94 -48.93 9.50 65.51
N GLU A 95 -49.27 8.39 64.85
CA GLU A 95 -48.79 7.89 63.53
C GLU A 95 -48.56 8.90 62.37
N THR A 96 -47.46 9.65 62.43
CA THR A 96 -46.72 10.10 61.22
C THR A 96 -45.19 10.00 61.33
N LEU A 97 -44.60 10.00 62.53
CA LEU A 97 -43.17 9.77 62.77
C LEU A 97 -42.87 8.75 63.89
N GLY A 98 -43.76 8.55 64.88
CA GLY A 98 -43.68 7.45 65.87
C GLY A 98 -42.59 7.60 66.94
N ASP A 99 -42.53 6.64 67.87
CA ASP A 99 -41.55 6.55 68.95
C ASP A 99 -40.14 6.25 68.43
N THR A 100 -39.10 6.91 68.98
CA THR A 100 -37.71 6.81 68.50
C THR A 100 -36.70 6.49 69.58
N LEU A 101 -35.77 5.57 69.30
CA LEU A 101 -34.60 5.29 70.13
C LEU A 101 -33.33 5.76 69.41
N GLU A 102 -32.54 6.61 70.07
CA GLU A 102 -31.25 7.08 69.56
C GLU A 102 -30.11 6.66 70.48
N ILE A 103 -29.14 5.93 69.93
CA ILE A 103 -27.92 5.51 70.61
C ILE A 103 -26.78 6.34 70.03
N ILE A 104 -26.26 7.29 70.80
CA ILE A 104 -25.31 8.30 70.31
C ILE A 104 -23.94 8.13 70.95
N GLY A 105 -22.92 8.02 70.11
CA GLY A 105 -21.53 7.94 70.51
C GLY A 105 -21.16 6.67 71.28
N GLY A 106 -19.92 6.63 71.75
CA GLY A 106 -19.33 5.48 72.44
C GLY A 106 -18.67 4.49 71.48
N PHE A 107 -18.07 3.46 72.06
CA PHE A 107 -17.36 2.41 71.33
C PHE A 107 -17.66 1.03 71.94
N VAL A 108 -17.87 0.04 71.08
CA VAL A 108 -17.89 -1.38 71.44
C VAL A 108 -17.28 -2.21 70.30
N ALA A 109 -16.59 -3.30 70.63
CA ALA A 109 -16.08 -4.20 69.59
C ALA A 109 -17.24 -4.88 68.84
N ASP A 110 -18.15 -5.51 69.59
CA ASP A 110 -19.26 -6.29 69.03
C ASP A 110 -20.62 -5.70 69.45
N SER A 111 -21.52 -5.56 68.48
CA SER A 111 -22.91 -5.17 68.71
C SER A 111 -23.85 -6.05 67.90
N GLU A 112 -24.98 -6.44 68.49
CA GLU A 112 -26.01 -7.24 67.83
C GLU A 112 -27.39 -6.64 68.07
N PHE A 113 -28.12 -6.37 66.98
CA PHE A 113 -29.49 -5.86 67.04
C PHE A 113 -30.44 -6.96 66.53
N GLU A 114 -31.37 -7.36 67.39
CA GLU A 114 -32.40 -8.34 67.06
C GLU A 114 -33.78 -7.68 66.99
N PHE A 115 -34.43 -7.75 65.83
CA PHE A 115 -35.79 -7.25 65.60
C PHE A 115 -36.77 -8.42 65.69
N LEU A 116 -37.55 -8.52 66.77
CA LEU A 116 -38.35 -9.70 67.12
C LEU A 116 -39.78 -9.67 66.57
N THR A 117 -40.42 -8.50 66.63
CA THR A 117 -41.77 -8.22 66.09
C THR A 117 -41.75 -6.85 65.40
N GLU A 118 -42.91 -6.38 64.94
CA GLU A 118 -43.02 -5.10 64.23
C GLU A 118 -42.52 -3.89 65.05
N ASP A 119 -42.54 -4.03 66.37
CA ASP A 119 -42.42 -2.97 67.36
C ASP A 119 -41.53 -3.36 68.56
N ARG A 120 -40.88 -4.53 68.52
CA ARG A 120 -40.06 -5.04 69.64
C ARG A 120 -38.73 -5.58 69.17
N GLY A 121 -37.70 -5.30 69.94
CA GLY A 121 -36.37 -5.83 69.70
C GLY A 121 -35.43 -5.66 70.87
N ARG A 122 -34.19 -6.07 70.62
CA ARG A 122 -33.13 -6.19 71.62
C ARG A 122 -31.82 -5.71 71.01
N VAL A 123 -31.03 -5.02 71.83
CA VAL A 123 -29.66 -4.61 71.51
C VAL A 123 -28.72 -5.29 72.48
N PHE A 124 -27.65 -5.91 71.98
CA PHE A 124 -26.59 -6.54 72.76
C PHE A 124 -25.25 -5.87 72.47
N TYR A 125 -24.40 -5.84 73.49
CA TYR A 125 -23.02 -5.34 73.42
C TYR A 125 -22.06 -6.41 73.94
N GLY A 126 -20.96 -6.65 73.21
CA GLY A 126 -19.85 -7.52 73.64
C GLY A 126 -20.19 -9.00 73.84
N GLY A 127 -21.15 -9.54 73.08
CA GLY A 127 -21.51 -10.98 73.11
C GLY A 127 -22.12 -11.46 74.43
N LEU A 128 -22.68 -10.54 75.23
CA LEU A 128 -23.28 -10.84 76.53
C LEU A 128 -24.67 -11.49 76.37
N ALA A 129 -25.03 -12.39 77.29
CA ALA A 129 -26.31 -13.12 77.25
C ALA A 129 -27.54 -12.28 77.67
N VAL A 130 -27.32 -11.08 78.22
CA VAL A 130 -28.38 -10.17 78.67
C VAL A 130 -28.42 -8.99 77.69
N PRO A 131 -29.60 -8.61 77.19
CA PRO A 131 -29.74 -7.46 76.30
C PRO A 131 -29.40 -6.17 77.06
N ALA A 132 -28.60 -5.31 76.43
CA ALA A 132 -28.28 -3.99 76.93
C ALA A 132 -29.52 -3.08 76.87
N ILE A 133 -30.33 -3.23 75.81
CA ILE A 133 -31.58 -2.49 75.63
C ILE A 133 -32.66 -3.48 75.16
N ASN A 134 -33.81 -3.48 75.82
CA ASN A 134 -35.06 -4.01 75.27
C ASN A 134 -35.95 -2.83 74.92
N TYR A 135 -36.58 -2.88 73.76
CA TYR A 135 -37.59 -1.89 73.39
C TYR A 135 -38.92 -2.57 73.02
N PHE A 136 -40.00 -1.84 73.27
CA PHE A 136 -41.37 -2.24 73.01
C PHE A 136 -42.12 -1.04 72.46
N GLU A 137 -43.00 -1.28 71.47
CA GLU A 137 -43.80 -0.22 70.85
C GLU A 137 -42.87 0.87 70.26
N LEU A 138 -41.91 0.47 69.40
CA LEU A 138 -40.92 1.38 68.79
C LEU A 138 -41.05 1.45 67.26
N GLU A 139 -41.12 2.66 66.72
CA GLU A 139 -41.22 2.91 65.28
C GLU A 139 -39.88 3.19 64.60
N GLU A 140 -38.90 3.83 65.24
CA GLU A 140 -37.57 4.09 64.64
C GLU A 140 -36.41 3.86 65.61
N LEU A 141 -35.32 3.27 65.11
CA LEU A 141 -34.05 3.13 65.81
C LEU A 141 -32.92 3.82 65.04
N VAL A 142 -32.16 4.68 65.70
CA VAL A 142 -30.96 5.31 65.16
C VAL A 142 -29.76 4.97 66.04
N SER A 143 -28.66 4.51 65.45
CA SER A 143 -27.42 4.26 66.16
C SER A 143 -26.22 4.94 65.48
N GLU A 144 -25.55 5.80 66.25
CA GLU A 144 -24.26 6.44 65.98
C GLU A 144 -23.17 5.85 66.90
N LEU A 145 -23.31 4.57 67.23
CA LEU A 145 -22.34 3.86 68.06
C LEU A 145 -21.20 3.43 67.15
N SER A 146 -19.95 3.70 67.54
CA SER A 146 -18.80 3.17 66.81
C SER A 146 -18.62 1.69 67.17
N VAL A 147 -18.77 0.81 66.19
CA VAL A 147 -18.72 -0.65 66.35
C VAL A 147 -17.64 -1.25 65.45
N THR A 148 -16.92 -2.28 65.88
CA THR A 148 -16.02 -3.04 64.99
C THR A 148 -16.81 -4.05 64.14
N GLU A 149 -17.62 -4.87 64.80
CA GLU A 149 -18.50 -5.88 64.18
C GLU A 149 -19.96 -5.61 64.57
N GLN A 150 -20.80 -5.32 63.58
CA GLN A 150 -22.24 -5.14 63.78
C GLN A 150 -23.01 -6.30 63.15
N GLN A 151 -23.87 -6.95 63.95
CA GLN A 151 -24.78 -7.99 63.49
C GLN A 151 -26.22 -7.52 63.57
N LEU A 152 -26.99 -7.75 62.49
CA LEU A 152 -28.41 -7.44 62.40
C LEU A 152 -29.19 -8.73 62.19
N TYR A 153 -30.13 -9.02 63.08
CA TYR A 153 -31.02 -10.18 63.00
C TYR A 153 -32.48 -9.73 62.91
N TYR A 154 -33.05 -9.80 61.72
CA TYR A 154 -34.45 -9.47 61.48
C TYR A 154 -35.32 -10.74 61.53
N ASN A 155 -35.99 -10.92 62.67
CA ASN A 155 -36.80 -12.08 63.04
C ASN A 155 -38.31 -11.85 62.84
N ILE A 156 -38.66 -11.02 61.85
CA ILE A 156 -40.01 -10.50 61.62
C ILE A 156 -40.71 -11.23 60.45
N PRO A 157 -42.06 -11.32 60.43
CA PRO A 157 -42.80 -11.97 59.34
C PRO A 157 -42.93 -11.10 58.07
N ALA A 158 -42.10 -10.06 57.90
CA ALA A 158 -42.17 -9.15 56.77
C ALA A 158 -41.56 -9.76 55.49
N THR A 159 -42.08 -9.42 54.33
CA THR A 159 -41.61 -9.96 53.04
C THR A 159 -40.57 -9.08 52.34
N LEU A 160 -40.36 -7.83 52.78
CA LEU A 160 -39.43 -6.88 52.14
C LEU A 160 -38.62 -6.09 53.18
N LEU A 161 -37.31 -6.13 53.01
CA LEU A 161 -36.32 -5.25 53.63
C LEU A 161 -35.65 -4.41 52.53
N SER A 162 -35.59 -3.11 52.71
CA SER A 162 -34.96 -2.14 51.81
C SER A 162 -33.75 -1.53 52.50
N ILE A 163 -32.59 -1.58 51.86
CA ILE A 163 -31.33 -1.02 52.36
C ILE A 163 -30.96 0.18 51.48
N SER A 164 -30.72 1.34 52.09
CA SER A 164 -30.43 2.58 51.35
C SER A 164 -29.55 3.54 52.14
N ASP A 165 -28.85 4.43 51.45
CA ASP A 165 -28.14 5.57 52.05
C ASP A 165 -29.14 6.50 52.77
N ALA A 166 -28.97 6.66 54.08
CA ALA A 166 -29.77 7.55 54.91
C ALA A 166 -29.20 8.99 54.96
N GLY A 167 -28.05 9.22 54.34
CA GLY A 167 -27.27 10.45 54.41
C GLY A 167 -26.52 10.60 55.73
N ALA A 168 -25.60 11.58 55.77
CA ALA A 168 -24.78 11.89 56.94
C ALA A 168 -23.95 10.71 57.50
N GLY A 169 -23.46 9.83 56.61
CA GLY A 169 -22.68 8.65 57.00
C GLY A 169 -23.53 7.66 57.79
N LYS A 170 -24.75 7.38 57.32
CA LYS A 170 -25.59 6.30 57.85
C LYS A 170 -26.22 5.48 56.74
N THR A 171 -26.38 4.18 56.98
CA THR A 171 -27.16 3.25 56.16
C THR A 171 -28.50 2.95 56.82
N ALA A 172 -29.60 3.06 56.08
CA ALA A 172 -30.96 2.73 56.50
C ALA A 172 -31.34 1.29 56.13
N PHE A 173 -32.08 0.64 57.04
CA PHE A 173 -32.68 -0.68 56.90
C PHE A 173 -34.18 -0.55 57.15
N ASP A 174 -34.94 -0.37 56.08
CA ASP A 174 -36.37 -0.12 56.10
C ASP A 174 -37.16 -1.40 55.83
N THR A 175 -37.99 -1.80 56.79
CA THR A 175 -38.86 -2.98 56.64
C THR A 175 -40.28 -2.54 56.31
N ALA A 176 -41.00 -3.29 55.48
CA ALA A 176 -42.42 -3.01 55.23
C ALA A 176 -43.29 -3.09 56.50
N PHE A 177 -42.88 -3.90 57.49
CA PHE A 177 -43.50 -4.05 58.80
C PHE A 177 -42.38 -4.33 59.82
N GLY A 178 -42.15 -3.46 60.79
CA GLY A 178 -40.95 -3.50 61.64
C GLY A 178 -40.48 -2.10 62.01
N THR A 179 -39.55 -2.03 62.97
CA THR A 179 -38.81 -0.82 63.33
C THR A 179 -37.68 -0.58 62.31
N PRO A 180 -37.75 0.45 61.44
CA PRO A 180 -36.62 0.93 60.67
C PRO A 180 -35.37 1.18 61.52
N LEU A 181 -34.20 0.90 60.95
CA LEU A 181 -32.90 1.18 61.56
C LEU A 181 -32.10 2.15 60.68
N LYS A 182 -31.50 3.18 61.28
CA LYS A 182 -30.41 3.96 60.70
C LYS A 182 -29.14 3.71 61.49
N LEU A 183 -28.08 3.29 60.81
CA LEU A 183 -26.88 2.77 61.42
C LEU A 183 -25.64 3.45 60.81
N GLU A 184 -24.71 3.91 61.65
CA GLU A 184 -23.37 4.33 61.24
C GLU A 184 -22.53 3.10 60.82
N THR A 185 -21.74 3.22 59.74
CA THR A 185 -20.94 2.11 59.22
C THR A 185 -19.99 1.56 60.28
N PRO A 186 -19.97 0.23 60.53
CA PRO A 186 -19.02 -0.38 61.44
C PRO A 186 -17.59 -0.27 60.89
N ILE A 187 -16.57 -0.51 61.72
CA ILE A 187 -15.16 -0.35 61.33
C ILE A 187 -14.70 -1.51 60.43
N GLU A 188 -15.15 -2.75 60.71
CA GLU A 188 -14.66 -3.92 59.98
C GLU A 188 -15.77 -4.70 59.28
N THR A 189 -16.88 -5.01 59.94
CA THR A 189 -17.91 -5.88 59.34
C THR A 189 -19.33 -5.50 59.76
N LEU A 190 -20.22 -5.45 58.78
CA LEU A 190 -21.66 -5.50 58.94
C LEU A 190 -22.18 -6.87 58.48
N SER A 191 -22.91 -7.58 59.33
CA SER A 191 -23.56 -8.84 58.98
C SER A 191 -25.07 -8.74 59.11
N LEU A 192 -25.80 -9.18 58.09
CA LEU A 192 -27.25 -9.20 58.04
C LEU A 192 -27.78 -10.63 57.90
N GLN A 193 -28.74 -10.97 58.74
CA GLN A 193 -29.60 -12.14 58.62
C GLN A 193 -31.06 -11.69 58.62
N TYR A 194 -31.80 -12.08 57.59
CA TYR A 194 -33.21 -11.72 57.40
C TYR A 194 -34.06 -12.97 57.27
N GLY A 195 -35.19 -13.03 58.01
CA GLY A 195 -36.13 -14.15 57.97
C GLY A 195 -35.81 -15.26 58.97
N ASN A 196 -36.85 -15.85 59.56
CA ASN A 196 -36.74 -16.80 60.68
C ASN A 196 -37.62 -18.04 60.58
N ARG A 197 -38.35 -18.19 59.48
CA ARG A 197 -39.32 -19.26 59.30
C ARG A 197 -39.21 -19.82 57.89
N PRO A 198 -39.26 -21.17 57.73
CA PRO A 198 -39.57 -21.76 56.45
C PRO A 198 -40.98 -21.30 56.05
N LEU A 199 -41.08 -20.49 55.00
CA LEU A 199 -42.36 -20.07 54.44
C LEU A 199 -42.88 -21.17 53.49
N GLN A 200 -44.19 -21.46 53.53
CA GLN A 200 -44.82 -22.33 52.52
C GLN A 200 -45.16 -21.50 51.28
N GLY A 201 -44.16 -21.23 50.43
CA GLY A 201 -44.36 -20.62 49.11
C GLY A 201 -44.23 -19.09 49.01
N ASP A 202 -43.88 -18.40 50.09
CA ASP A 202 -43.53 -16.97 50.08
C ASP A 202 -42.00 -16.80 50.19
N GLN A 203 -41.42 -15.84 49.47
CA GLN A 203 -39.98 -15.50 49.51
C GLN A 203 -39.74 -14.20 50.30
N TYR A 204 -38.62 -14.13 51.01
CA TYR A 204 -38.14 -12.91 51.65
C TYR A 204 -37.30 -12.11 50.67
N TYR A 205 -37.60 -10.82 50.48
CA TYR A 205 -36.87 -9.93 49.59
C TYR A 205 -36.00 -8.96 50.37
N ILE A 206 -34.74 -8.82 49.96
CA ILE A 206 -33.82 -7.77 50.40
C ILE A 206 -33.49 -6.93 49.17
N HIS A 207 -33.94 -5.68 49.14
CA HIS A 207 -33.55 -4.71 48.13
C HIS A 207 -32.33 -3.94 48.63
N LEU A 208 -31.18 -4.15 48.01
CA LEU A 208 -29.99 -3.34 48.28
C LEU A 208 -29.98 -2.19 47.26
N ASN A 209 -30.51 -1.03 47.67
CA ASN A 209 -30.66 0.12 46.79
C ASN A 209 -29.39 0.98 46.74
N SER A 210 -28.85 1.28 47.92
CA SER A 210 -27.60 2.02 48.08
C SER A 210 -27.00 1.76 49.46
N LEU A 211 -25.69 1.93 49.56
CA LEU A 211 -24.96 2.08 50.82
C LEU A 211 -24.56 3.55 50.96
N GLU A 212 -24.16 3.95 52.16
CA GLU A 212 -23.67 5.31 52.36
C GLU A 212 -22.41 5.61 51.53
N ALA A 213 -22.19 6.90 51.24
CA ALA A 213 -20.95 7.34 50.61
C ALA A 213 -19.73 7.05 51.51
N GLY A 214 -18.85 6.16 51.04
CA GLY A 214 -17.61 5.79 51.74
C GLY A 214 -17.74 4.55 52.64
N PHE A 215 -18.79 3.75 52.47
CA PHE A 215 -18.92 2.45 53.14
C PHE A 215 -17.67 1.58 52.89
N ASP A 216 -16.89 1.33 53.95
CA ASP A 216 -15.57 0.69 53.91
C ASP A 216 -15.46 -0.55 54.82
N ALA A 217 -16.58 -1.00 55.39
CA ALA A 217 -16.69 -2.26 56.11
C ALA A 217 -17.03 -3.41 55.17
N ASN A 218 -16.63 -4.62 55.53
CA ASN A 218 -17.12 -5.82 54.86
C ASN A 218 -18.62 -5.95 55.08
N PHE A 219 -19.38 -6.28 54.03
CA PHE A 219 -20.82 -6.48 54.14
C PHE A 219 -21.20 -7.93 53.82
N VAL A 220 -21.77 -8.60 54.81
CA VAL A 220 -22.15 -10.01 54.69
C VAL A 220 -23.66 -10.15 54.81
N ILE A 221 -24.30 -10.67 53.76
CA ILE A 221 -25.71 -11.06 53.78
C ILE A 221 -25.77 -12.58 53.80
N ASN A 222 -26.24 -13.13 54.92
CA ASN A 222 -26.39 -14.57 55.09
C ASN A 222 -27.86 -14.94 55.21
N ASP A 223 -28.25 -15.97 54.47
CA ASP A 223 -29.52 -16.63 54.60
C ASP A 223 -29.41 -17.88 55.47
N ARG A 224 -30.20 -17.93 56.55
CA ARG A 224 -30.22 -19.06 57.48
C ARG A 224 -31.01 -20.26 56.92
N HIS A 225 -31.92 -20.03 55.97
CA HIS A 225 -32.95 -20.97 55.56
C HIS A 225 -33.02 -21.20 54.04
N ASN A 226 -32.14 -20.58 53.26
CA ASN A 226 -32.09 -20.64 51.79
C ASN A 226 -33.46 -20.33 51.18
N ASN A 227 -34.08 -19.22 51.57
CA ASN A 227 -35.34 -18.71 51.05
C ASN A 227 -35.39 -17.18 50.85
N ASN A 228 -34.23 -16.53 50.90
CA ASN A 228 -34.06 -15.10 50.66
C ASN A 228 -33.68 -14.83 49.21
N SER A 229 -34.32 -13.82 48.63
CA SER A 229 -33.90 -13.19 47.39
C SER A 229 -33.27 -11.84 47.67
N VAL A 230 -32.01 -11.66 47.28
CA VAL A 230 -31.35 -10.35 47.28
C VAL A 230 -31.49 -9.73 45.90
N ILE A 231 -31.92 -8.47 45.84
CA ILE A 231 -32.02 -7.68 44.63
C ILE A 231 -30.98 -6.56 44.74
N LEU A 232 -29.99 -6.60 43.86
CA LEU A 232 -29.01 -5.55 43.68
C LEU A 232 -29.57 -4.57 42.64
N THR A 233 -29.95 -3.38 43.07
CA THR A 233 -30.63 -2.44 42.17
C THR A 233 -29.68 -1.71 41.24
N ASP A 234 -30.25 -1.08 40.20
CA ASP A 234 -29.50 -0.25 39.27
C ASP A 234 -28.85 0.97 39.96
N GLY A 235 -27.58 1.21 39.66
CA GLY A 235 -26.79 2.31 40.22
C GLY A 235 -26.19 2.04 41.60
N LEU A 236 -26.25 0.79 42.10
CA LEU A 236 -25.70 0.42 43.41
C LEU A 236 -24.16 0.54 43.43
N HIS A 237 -23.62 1.19 44.45
CA HIS A 237 -22.20 1.15 44.78
C HIS A 237 -21.98 0.39 46.09
N LEU A 238 -21.17 -0.67 46.04
CA LEU A 238 -20.88 -1.61 47.14
C LEU A 238 -19.78 -1.10 48.09
N GLY A 239 -19.05 -0.05 47.71
CA GLY A 239 -17.95 0.50 48.51
C GLY A 239 -16.59 -0.10 48.17
N SER A 240 -15.66 -0.02 49.12
CA SER A 240 -14.24 -0.42 48.92
C SER A 240 -13.80 -1.68 49.64
N ALA A 241 -14.64 -2.23 50.50
CA ALA A 241 -14.39 -3.47 51.20
C ALA A 241 -15.20 -4.63 50.60
N ASP A 242 -15.00 -5.83 51.13
CA ASP A 242 -15.51 -7.04 50.51
C ASP A 242 -16.99 -7.25 50.82
N VAL A 243 -17.74 -7.72 49.82
CA VAL A 243 -19.16 -8.03 49.96
C VAL A 243 -19.38 -9.52 49.72
N THR A 244 -20.03 -10.19 50.66
CA THR A 244 -20.39 -11.60 50.56
C THR A 244 -21.91 -11.76 50.66
N ILE A 245 -22.51 -12.37 49.65
CA ILE A 245 -23.95 -12.67 49.61
C ILE A 245 -24.13 -14.18 49.50
N ASN A 246 -24.74 -14.77 50.52
CA ASN A 246 -25.05 -16.20 50.55
C ASN A 246 -26.55 -16.41 50.80
N THR A 247 -27.31 -16.63 49.72
CA THR A 247 -28.80 -16.66 49.76
C THR A 247 -29.39 -17.66 48.74
N GLU A 248 -30.72 -17.85 48.70
CA GLU A 248 -31.34 -18.70 47.68
C GLU A 248 -31.20 -18.11 46.27
N THR A 249 -31.51 -16.83 46.13
CA THR A 249 -31.52 -16.14 44.83
C THR A 249 -30.86 -14.78 44.93
N VAL A 250 -30.02 -14.43 43.96
CA VAL A 250 -29.53 -13.06 43.77
C VAL A 250 -29.94 -12.57 42.39
N ARG A 251 -30.54 -11.38 42.34
CA ARG A 251 -30.96 -10.73 41.10
C ARG A 251 -30.21 -9.42 40.92
N ILE A 252 -29.60 -9.24 39.77
CA ILE A 252 -28.90 -8.03 39.35
C ILE A 252 -29.87 -7.27 38.44
N PHE A 253 -30.33 -6.10 38.88
CA PHE A 253 -31.33 -5.31 38.14
C PHE A 253 -30.73 -4.21 37.26
N GLY A 254 -29.43 -3.97 37.34
CA GLY A 254 -28.75 -2.93 36.57
C GLY A 254 -27.27 -2.87 36.92
N SER A 255 -26.67 -1.69 36.86
CA SER A 255 -25.25 -1.49 37.12
C SER A 255 -24.96 -1.55 38.62
N VAL A 256 -24.14 -2.50 39.05
CA VAL A 256 -23.60 -2.63 40.41
C VAL A 256 -22.09 -2.46 40.34
N THR A 257 -21.54 -1.55 41.16
CA THR A 257 -20.13 -1.18 41.13
C THR A 257 -19.49 -1.27 42.52
N GLY A 258 -18.19 -1.52 42.61
CA GLY A 258 -17.42 -1.61 43.85
C GLY A 258 -15.92 -1.62 43.55
N THR A 259 -15.10 -1.51 44.58
CA THR A 259 -13.63 -1.68 44.45
C THR A 259 -13.07 -2.82 45.29
N GLY A 260 -13.82 -3.30 46.29
CA GLY A 260 -13.52 -4.53 47.02
C GLY A 260 -13.99 -5.78 46.28
N ASP A 261 -13.71 -6.95 46.85
CA ASP A 261 -14.08 -8.22 46.23
C ASP A 261 -15.58 -8.48 46.44
N LEU A 262 -16.22 -9.13 45.45
CA LEU A 262 -17.64 -9.51 45.54
C LEU A 262 -17.77 -11.00 45.36
N GLU A 263 -18.32 -11.65 46.39
CA GLU A 263 -18.68 -13.05 46.39
C GLU A 263 -20.21 -13.21 46.44
N ILE A 264 -20.75 -13.95 45.48
CA ILE A 264 -22.15 -14.36 45.45
C ILE A 264 -22.23 -15.88 45.40
N VAL A 265 -22.82 -16.48 46.43
CA VAL A 265 -23.15 -17.90 46.50
C VAL A 265 -24.66 -18.03 46.59
N ALA A 266 -25.28 -18.62 45.57
CA ALA A 266 -26.72 -18.79 45.54
C ALA A 266 -27.17 -20.07 44.84
N THR A 267 -28.45 -20.43 44.96
CA THR A 267 -29.04 -21.43 44.06
C THR A 267 -29.18 -20.83 42.66
N ASN A 268 -29.70 -19.61 42.56
CA ASN A 268 -29.91 -18.86 41.32
C ASN A 268 -29.22 -17.49 41.35
N ILE A 269 -28.45 -17.16 40.32
CA ILE A 269 -27.91 -15.82 40.06
C ILE A 269 -28.49 -15.36 38.73
N ASP A 270 -29.29 -14.29 38.75
CA ASP A 270 -30.07 -13.82 37.60
C ASP A 270 -29.69 -12.38 37.24
N PHE A 271 -29.21 -12.17 36.03
CA PHE A 271 -29.06 -10.86 35.43
C PHE A 271 -30.38 -10.47 34.74
N SER A 272 -31.26 -9.81 35.49
CA SER A 272 -32.69 -9.73 35.14
C SER A 272 -33.03 -8.77 33.98
N TYR A 273 -32.11 -7.90 33.58
CA TYR A 273 -32.30 -6.91 32.51
C TYR A 273 -31.08 -6.73 31.61
N ALA A 274 -31.30 -6.12 30.44
CA ALA A 274 -30.27 -5.86 29.43
C ALA A 274 -29.06 -5.03 29.93
N ASN A 275 -29.25 -4.17 30.94
CA ASN A 275 -28.21 -3.34 31.53
C ASN A 275 -27.64 -3.90 32.85
N SER A 276 -27.93 -5.16 33.17
CA SER A 276 -27.42 -5.78 34.40
C SER A 276 -25.91 -5.97 34.28
N MET A 277 -25.16 -5.43 35.22
CA MET A 277 -23.69 -5.48 35.19
C MET A 277 -23.13 -5.52 36.61
N LEU A 278 -22.06 -6.30 36.82
CA LEU A 278 -21.25 -6.25 38.04
C LEU A 278 -19.85 -5.72 37.70
N ASN A 279 -19.35 -4.75 38.46
CA ASN A 279 -17.99 -4.23 38.34
C ASN A 279 -17.35 -4.10 39.72
N SER A 280 -16.38 -4.95 40.06
CA SER A 280 -15.76 -4.97 41.38
C SER A 280 -14.25 -5.29 41.32
N GLY A 281 -13.63 -5.54 42.48
CA GLY A 281 -12.32 -6.19 42.60
C GLY A 281 -12.33 -7.61 42.04
N ASP A 282 -11.90 -8.62 42.79
CA ASP A 282 -12.12 -10.01 42.37
C ASP A 282 -13.62 -10.34 42.43
N LEU A 283 -14.11 -11.08 41.42
CA LEU A 283 -15.51 -11.47 41.32
C LEU A 283 -15.63 -12.98 41.43
N ARG A 284 -16.40 -13.46 42.41
CA ARG A 284 -16.73 -14.88 42.56
C ARG A 284 -18.23 -15.12 42.53
N LEU A 285 -18.69 -15.81 41.50
CA LEU A 285 -20.09 -16.18 41.32
C LEU A 285 -20.23 -17.71 41.39
N GLN A 286 -21.02 -18.21 42.33
CA GLN A 286 -21.33 -19.63 42.44
C GLN A 286 -22.83 -19.85 42.48
N ALA A 287 -23.37 -20.54 41.47
CA ALA A 287 -24.77 -20.93 41.38
C ALA A 287 -24.94 -22.45 41.36
N GLU A 288 -26.07 -22.95 41.86
CA GLU A 288 -26.47 -24.35 41.62
C GLU A 288 -26.96 -24.54 40.18
N ASP A 289 -27.75 -23.59 39.67
CA ASP A 289 -28.37 -23.60 38.35
C ASP A 289 -27.56 -22.78 37.31
N THR A 290 -28.10 -22.65 36.09
CA THR A 290 -27.49 -21.88 34.99
C THR A 290 -27.30 -20.41 35.34
N ILE A 291 -26.16 -19.85 34.95
CA ILE A 291 -25.88 -18.41 35.01
C ILE A 291 -25.89 -17.87 33.58
N ASN A 292 -26.94 -17.11 33.23
CA ASN A 292 -26.96 -16.32 31.98
C ASN A 292 -26.26 -14.99 32.25
N LEU A 293 -25.08 -14.80 31.68
CA LEU A 293 -24.24 -13.63 31.90
C LEU A 293 -24.69 -12.47 31.02
N MET A 294 -24.88 -11.32 31.65
CA MET A 294 -24.92 -10.05 30.93
C MET A 294 -23.48 -9.51 30.89
N GLU A 295 -23.09 -8.63 31.79
CA GLU A 295 -21.72 -8.11 31.85
C GLU A 295 -21.11 -8.24 33.26
N VAL A 296 -19.89 -8.76 33.34
CA VAL A 296 -19.07 -8.80 34.55
C VAL A 296 -17.68 -8.22 34.26
N ILE A 297 -17.29 -7.24 35.06
CA ILE A 297 -16.05 -6.47 34.93
C ILE A 297 -15.25 -6.61 36.22
N SER A 298 -13.97 -6.93 36.09
CA SER A 298 -13.05 -7.04 37.22
C SER A 298 -11.70 -6.46 36.86
N THR A 299 -11.03 -5.85 37.83
CA THR A 299 -9.61 -5.49 37.69
C THR A 299 -8.66 -6.65 38.02
N GLY A 300 -9.20 -7.74 38.59
CA GLY A 300 -8.48 -8.93 39.00
C GLY A 300 -8.96 -10.18 38.28
N THR A 301 -9.37 -11.19 39.05
CA THR A 301 -9.84 -12.50 38.58
C THR A 301 -11.36 -12.60 38.65
N VAL A 302 -11.96 -13.15 37.58
CA VAL A 302 -13.36 -13.57 37.56
C VAL A 302 -13.44 -15.08 37.72
N GLU A 303 -14.07 -15.56 38.78
CA GLU A 303 -14.36 -16.98 39.02
C GLU A 303 -15.87 -17.23 38.95
N ILE A 304 -16.31 -18.05 37.99
CA ILE A 304 -17.73 -18.35 37.79
C ILE A 304 -17.92 -19.87 37.82
N THR A 305 -18.76 -20.33 38.73
CA THR A 305 -19.09 -21.75 38.90
C THR A 305 -20.60 -21.95 38.81
N SER A 306 -21.03 -22.77 37.83
CA SER A 306 -22.36 -23.38 37.84
C SER A 306 -22.22 -24.87 38.15
N LEU A 307 -22.86 -25.33 39.22
CA LEU A 307 -22.71 -26.71 39.70
C LEU A 307 -23.49 -27.72 38.85
N ASN A 308 -24.73 -27.39 38.48
CA ASN A 308 -25.62 -28.27 37.72
C ASN A 308 -26.15 -27.67 36.43
N GLY A 309 -25.82 -26.41 36.13
CA GLY A 309 -26.27 -25.70 34.94
C GLY A 309 -25.11 -25.23 34.06
N ASP A 310 -25.46 -24.35 33.12
CA ASP A 310 -24.55 -23.78 32.14
C ASP A 310 -24.03 -22.41 32.59
N ILE A 311 -22.96 -21.93 31.95
CA ILE A 311 -22.55 -20.53 31.94
C ILE A 311 -22.75 -20.07 30.50
N THR A 312 -23.74 -19.20 30.28
CA THR A 312 -24.23 -18.86 28.94
C THR A 312 -24.18 -17.37 28.68
N ASP A 313 -24.01 -16.99 27.42
CA ASP A 313 -24.24 -15.63 26.96
C ASP A 313 -25.73 -15.25 27.11
N GLY A 314 -25.97 -14.09 27.71
CA GLY A 314 -27.28 -13.46 27.86
C GLY A 314 -27.43 -12.11 27.14
N ASN A 315 -26.37 -11.57 26.53
CA ASN A 315 -26.34 -10.22 25.96
C ASN A 315 -25.99 -10.16 24.45
N ASP A 316 -26.09 -11.28 23.74
CA ASP A 316 -25.75 -11.44 22.33
C ASP A 316 -24.26 -11.11 22.11
N SER A 317 -23.89 -10.43 21.02
CA SER A 317 -22.48 -10.18 20.67
C SER A 317 -21.76 -9.12 21.54
N LEU A 318 -22.23 -8.85 22.75
CA LEU A 318 -21.62 -7.88 23.66
C LEU A 318 -20.70 -8.60 24.64
N ASN A 319 -19.66 -7.92 25.11
CA ASN A 319 -18.71 -8.57 26.01
C ASN A 319 -19.38 -9.04 27.32
N ASN A 320 -19.28 -10.34 27.63
CA ASN A 320 -19.80 -10.88 28.88
C ASN A 320 -18.80 -10.71 30.02
N ILE A 321 -17.51 -10.95 29.77
CA ILE A 321 -16.47 -10.95 30.81
C ILE A 321 -15.32 -10.04 30.43
N LYS A 322 -15.02 -9.03 31.25
CA LYS A 322 -13.84 -8.19 31.12
C LYS A 322 -12.97 -8.32 32.36
N ALA A 323 -11.80 -8.94 32.24
CA ALA A 323 -10.91 -9.18 33.38
C ALA A 323 -9.48 -9.43 32.94
N SER A 324 -8.52 -9.42 33.87
CA SER A 324 -7.17 -9.90 33.55
C SER A 324 -7.13 -11.42 33.35
N ARG A 325 -7.97 -12.14 34.10
CA ARG A 325 -7.95 -13.60 34.27
C ARG A 325 -9.37 -14.10 34.51
N ALA A 326 -9.73 -15.23 33.90
CA ALA A 326 -11.01 -15.90 34.15
C ALA A 326 -10.82 -17.39 34.48
N ILE A 327 -11.60 -17.87 35.46
CA ILE A 327 -11.76 -19.28 35.84
C ILE A 327 -13.24 -19.63 35.71
N LEU A 328 -13.57 -20.49 34.74
CA LEU A 328 -14.96 -20.87 34.44
C LEU A 328 -15.19 -22.35 34.72
N SER A 329 -16.25 -22.69 35.46
CA SER A 329 -16.55 -24.07 35.82
C SER A 329 -18.04 -24.38 35.70
N ALA A 330 -18.45 -25.02 34.60
CA ALA A 330 -19.80 -25.57 34.42
C ALA A 330 -19.76 -27.09 34.62
N VAL A 331 -19.68 -27.54 35.88
CA VAL A 331 -19.28 -28.92 36.25
C VAL A 331 -20.10 -30.00 35.52
N ASN A 332 -21.40 -29.78 35.36
CA ASN A 332 -22.32 -30.69 34.66
C ASN A 332 -23.01 -30.04 33.44
N GLY A 333 -22.62 -28.82 33.08
CA GLY A 333 -23.22 -28.05 31.98
C GLY A 333 -22.17 -27.60 30.97
N SER A 334 -22.54 -26.63 30.15
CA SER A 334 -21.72 -26.05 29.09
C SER A 334 -21.26 -24.63 29.46
N ILE A 335 -20.18 -24.18 28.85
CA ILE A 335 -19.73 -22.79 28.83
C ILE A 335 -19.87 -22.34 27.38
N GLY A 336 -20.85 -21.51 27.01
CA GLY A 336 -21.00 -21.12 25.60
C GLY A 336 -22.37 -20.60 25.17
N SER A 337 -22.74 -20.88 23.91
CA SER A 337 -23.58 -20.03 23.04
C SER A 337 -22.82 -18.85 22.44
N ILE A 338 -21.50 -19.04 22.25
CA ILE A 338 -20.46 -18.02 22.08
C ILE A 338 -20.43 -17.07 23.28
N LEU A 339 -19.42 -17.22 24.15
CA LEU A 339 -19.21 -16.28 25.26
C LEU A 339 -18.15 -15.26 24.88
N GLU A 340 -18.53 -14.00 24.71
CA GLU A 340 -17.63 -12.90 24.38
C GLU A 340 -16.83 -12.45 25.60
N THR A 341 -15.52 -12.31 25.41
CA THR A 341 -14.57 -12.01 26.48
C THR A 341 -13.51 -10.99 26.07
N GLU A 342 -13.01 -10.27 27.07
CA GLU A 342 -11.81 -9.44 27.02
C GLU A 342 -10.96 -9.87 28.22
N ILE A 343 -10.26 -10.98 28.05
CA ILE A 343 -9.42 -11.61 29.08
C ILE A 343 -8.02 -11.92 28.56
N GLY A 344 -7.02 -11.81 29.43
CA GLY A 344 -5.63 -12.15 29.06
C GLY A 344 -5.30 -13.62 29.30
N ARG A 345 -6.00 -14.29 30.24
CA ARG A 345 -5.75 -15.70 30.58
C ARG A 345 -7.04 -16.43 30.95
N LEU A 346 -7.14 -17.69 30.54
CA LEU A 346 -8.31 -18.55 30.78
C LEU A 346 -7.94 -19.91 31.40
N GLU A 347 -8.73 -20.34 32.38
CA GLU A 347 -8.93 -21.73 32.77
C GLU A 347 -10.42 -22.07 32.71
N ALA A 348 -10.79 -23.21 32.13
CA ALA A 348 -12.19 -23.57 31.95
C ALA A 348 -12.43 -25.07 32.07
N VAL A 349 -13.50 -25.47 32.76
CA VAL A 349 -13.94 -26.88 32.83
C VAL A 349 -15.44 -26.96 32.61
N ALA A 350 -15.87 -27.85 31.71
CA ALA A 350 -17.27 -28.09 31.41
C ALA A 350 -17.61 -29.58 31.29
N GLY A 351 -18.83 -29.92 31.69
CA GLY A 351 -19.46 -31.21 31.37
C GLY A 351 -19.84 -31.31 29.88
N GLY A 352 -20.27 -30.20 29.30
CA GLY A 352 -20.66 -30.01 27.89
C GLY A 352 -19.63 -29.23 27.09
N ILE A 353 -20.07 -28.44 26.13
CA ILE A 353 -19.20 -27.65 25.24
C ILE A 353 -18.54 -26.49 25.98
N ILE A 354 -17.34 -26.09 25.53
CA ILE A 354 -16.69 -24.81 25.85
C ILE A 354 -16.60 -24.01 24.54
N GLU A 355 -17.22 -22.84 24.47
CA GLU A 355 -17.25 -21.96 23.28
C GLU A 355 -17.02 -20.50 23.71
N ILE A 356 -15.86 -19.94 23.34
CA ILE A 356 -15.39 -18.61 23.80
C ILE A 356 -14.85 -17.81 22.62
N SER A 357 -15.21 -16.53 22.56
CA SER A 357 -14.65 -15.54 21.64
C SER A 357 -13.95 -14.44 22.42
N ASN A 358 -12.65 -14.20 22.18
CA ASN A 358 -11.85 -13.22 22.91
C ASN A 358 -11.36 -12.09 21.98
N THR A 359 -11.36 -10.86 22.49
CA THR A 359 -11.06 -9.66 21.68
C THR A 359 -9.58 -9.25 21.61
N GLY A 360 -8.67 -9.96 22.27
CA GLY A 360 -7.23 -9.66 22.27
C GLY A 360 -6.37 -10.91 22.49
N ASP A 361 -5.14 -10.76 23.00
CA ASP A 361 -4.29 -11.92 23.28
C ASP A 361 -4.86 -12.81 24.39
N LEU A 362 -4.75 -14.13 24.22
CA LEU A 362 -5.27 -15.11 25.16
C LEU A 362 -4.25 -16.19 25.50
N ILE A 363 -4.02 -16.42 26.80
CA ILE A 363 -3.22 -17.54 27.30
C ILE A 363 -4.13 -18.59 27.94
N LEU A 364 -4.05 -19.83 27.49
CA LEU A 364 -4.75 -20.97 28.10
C LEU A 364 -3.88 -21.59 29.20
N GLY A 365 -4.35 -21.52 30.44
CA GLY A 365 -3.71 -22.12 31.63
C GLY A 365 -2.93 -21.17 32.54
N GLY A 366 -2.33 -21.75 33.59
CA GLY A 366 -1.41 -21.16 34.56
C GLY A 366 -1.99 -20.14 35.54
N ILE A 367 -3.30 -20.09 35.74
CA ILE A 367 -3.98 -19.17 36.65
C ILE A 367 -4.08 -19.77 38.06
N GLY A 368 -4.70 -20.93 38.18
CA GLY A 368 -5.13 -21.53 39.43
C GLY A 368 -4.73 -22.99 39.55
N ALA A 369 -5.50 -23.75 40.33
CA ALA A 369 -5.24 -25.18 40.54
C ALA A 369 -5.79 -26.08 39.41
N LEU A 370 -6.62 -25.54 38.51
CA LEU A 370 -7.15 -26.29 37.36
C LEU A 370 -6.06 -26.46 36.30
N ASP A 371 -5.37 -25.37 35.96
CA ASP A 371 -4.24 -25.29 35.01
C ASP A 371 -4.53 -25.98 33.66
N ARG A 372 -5.77 -25.86 33.19
CA ARG A 372 -6.27 -26.55 32.00
C ARG A 372 -7.53 -25.90 31.42
N VAL A 373 -7.82 -26.28 30.18
CA VAL A 373 -9.14 -26.14 29.54
C VAL A 373 -9.67 -27.56 29.26
N GLU A 374 -10.81 -27.95 29.83
CA GLU A 374 -11.31 -29.32 29.75
C GLU A 374 -12.83 -29.40 29.50
N SER A 375 -13.22 -29.95 28.34
CA SER A 375 -14.59 -30.44 28.10
C SER A 375 -14.62 -31.96 28.28
N THR A 376 -15.40 -32.44 29.26
CA THR A 376 -15.50 -33.89 29.53
C THR A 376 -16.54 -34.61 28.67
N GLY A 377 -17.42 -33.88 27.97
CA GLY A 377 -18.55 -34.45 27.24
C GLY A 377 -18.79 -33.93 25.83
N SER A 378 -18.11 -32.87 25.38
CA SER A 378 -18.26 -32.32 24.02
C SER A 378 -16.95 -31.71 23.51
N ASP A 379 -17.05 -30.52 22.89
CA ASP A 379 -16.00 -29.84 22.15
C ASP A 379 -15.42 -28.67 22.96
N VAL A 380 -14.22 -28.23 22.55
CA VAL A 380 -13.62 -26.96 22.96
C VAL A 380 -13.42 -26.12 21.70
N ILE A 381 -14.04 -24.95 21.66
CA ILE A 381 -13.97 -23.98 20.56
C ILE A 381 -13.54 -22.64 21.17
N ILE A 382 -12.38 -22.14 20.76
CA ILE A 382 -11.86 -20.86 21.25
C ILE A 382 -11.37 -20.06 20.06
N ASP A 383 -11.99 -18.91 19.86
CA ASP A 383 -11.62 -17.93 18.85
C ASP A 383 -11.04 -16.68 19.53
N THR A 384 -10.04 -16.06 18.92
CA THR A 384 -9.42 -14.85 19.48
C THR A 384 -8.95 -13.90 18.38
N LEU A 385 -9.09 -12.58 18.56
CA LEU A 385 -8.62 -11.56 17.60
C LEU A 385 -7.13 -11.19 17.74
N GLY A 386 -6.43 -11.79 18.70
CA GLY A 386 -5.00 -11.58 18.92
C GLY A 386 -4.28 -12.91 19.06
N ARG A 387 -3.07 -12.91 19.64
CA ARG A 387 -2.28 -14.13 19.79
C ARG A 387 -2.93 -15.14 20.74
N LEU A 388 -2.92 -16.41 20.38
CA LEU A 388 -3.33 -17.53 21.25
C LEU A 388 -2.12 -18.34 21.73
N GLU A 389 -1.88 -18.37 23.04
CA GLU A 389 -0.81 -19.18 23.64
C GLU A 389 -1.36 -20.30 24.53
N VAL A 390 -1.00 -21.55 24.24
CA VAL A 390 -1.37 -22.73 25.03
C VAL A 390 -0.23 -23.09 25.98
N GLN A 391 -0.37 -22.74 27.26
CA GLN A 391 0.58 -23.10 28.33
C GLN A 391 0.15 -24.35 29.11
N GLY A 392 -1.15 -24.46 29.40
CA GLY A 392 -1.76 -25.61 30.08
C GLY A 392 -2.30 -26.65 29.09
N ASN A 393 -2.86 -27.74 29.63
CA ASN A 393 -3.47 -28.77 28.79
C ASN A 393 -4.85 -28.33 28.28
N VAL A 394 -5.16 -28.68 27.03
CA VAL A 394 -6.49 -28.50 26.43
C VAL A 394 -7.03 -29.89 26.09
N THR A 395 -8.15 -30.29 26.68
CA THR A 395 -8.70 -31.65 26.51
C THR A 395 -10.18 -31.61 26.18
N ALA A 396 -10.63 -32.38 25.20
CA ALA A 396 -12.04 -32.51 24.84
C ALA A 396 -12.42 -33.98 24.59
N LEU A 397 -13.68 -34.33 24.84
CA LEU A 397 -14.20 -35.65 24.48
C LEU A 397 -14.32 -35.81 22.96
N ASN A 398 -14.82 -34.77 22.28
CA ASN A 398 -15.03 -34.78 20.83
C ASN A 398 -13.91 -34.05 20.11
N SER A 399 -14.09 -32.78 19.74
CA SER A 399 -13.12 -31.97 18.98
C SER A 399 -12.53 -30.80 19.78
N ILE A 400 -11.35 -30.34 19.37
CA ILE A 400 -10.75 -29.09 19.82
C ILE A 400 -10.51 -28.21 18.58
N THR A 401 -11.07 -27.00 18.57
CA THR A 401 -10.83 -25.97 17.56
C THR A 401 -10.28 -24.73 18.24
N LEU A 402 -9.09 -24.30 17.84
CA LEU A 402 -8.46 -23.07 18.30
C LEU A 402 -8.19 -22.19 17.09
N THR A 403 -8.73 -20.97 17.10
CA THR A 403 -8.69 -20.05 15.97
C THR A 403 -8.15 -18.69 16.42
N THR A 404 -7.22 -18.13 15.67
CA THR A 404 -6.97 -16.69 15.68
C THR A 404 -7.66 -16.09 14.46
N LEU A 405 -8.29 -14.94 14.60
CA LEU A 405 -9.09 -14.28 13.57
C LEU A 405 -8.39 -13.01 13.10
N ASP A 406 -8.36 -12.78 11.78
CA ASP A 406 -7.88 -11.54 11.14
C ASP A 406 -8.48 -10.30 11.83
N SER A 407 -7.61 -9.46 12.38
CA SER A 407 -8.04 -8.19 12.94
C SER A 407 -8.32 -7.19 11.80
N ALA A 408 -9.05 -6.10 12.10
CA ALA A 408 -9.40 -5.13 11.04
C ALA A 408 -8.19 -4.36 10.44
N VAL A 409 -6.98 -4.66 10.88
CA VAL A 409 -5.70 -4.07 10.49
C VAL A 409 -4.79 -5.23 10.11
N ALA A 410 -4.17 -5.19 8.93
CA ALA A 410 -3.16 -6.18 8.54
C ALA A 410 -2.11 -6.27 9.66
N SER A 411 -2.04 -7.43 10.30
CA SER A 411 -1.17 -7.72 11.43
C SER A 411 -0.62 -9.13 11.25
N LEU A 412 0.61 -9.31 11.73
CA LEU A 412 1.40 -10.55 11.66
C LEU A 412 1.54 -11.22 13.03
N ASN A 413 0.66 -10.89 13.99
CA ASN A 413 0.79 -11.35 15.38
C ASN A 413 -0.40 -12.20 15.84
N GLU A 414 -1.31 -12.53 14.93
CA GLU A 414 -2.45 -13.40 15.14
C GLU A 414 -1.99 -14.87 15.08
N ASP A 415 -1.03 -15.18 15.95
CA ASP A 415 -0.32 -16.46 16.02
C ASP A 415 -1.00 -17.46 16.97
N ILE A 416 -0.83 -18.75 16.67
CA ILE A 416 -1.04 -19.82 17.65
C ILE A 416 0.30 -20.38 18.12
N VAL A 417 0.54 -20.39 19.43
CA VAL A 417 1.75 -20.96 20.04
C VAL A 417 1.41 -22.01 21.09
N VAL A 418 1.77 -23.27 20.83
CA VAL A 418 1.67 -24.38 21.79
C VAL A 418 3.02 -24.58 22.48
N LYS A 419 3.06 -24.29 23.78
CA LYS A 419 4.30 -24.28 24.57
C LYS A 419 4.79 -25.69 24.90
N SER A 420 6.10 -25.81 25.10
CA SER A 420 6.76 -27.04 25.52
C SER A 420 6.12 -27.62 26.78
N GLY A 421 5.67 -28.89 26.70
CA GLY A 421 5.04 -29.61 27.80
C GLY A 421 3.51 -29.49 27.87
N ALA A 422 2.89 -28.65 27.04
CA ALA A 422 1.44 -28.61 26.90
C ALA A 422 0.94 -29.81 26.08
N THR A 423 -0.25 -30.30 26.43
CA THR A 423 -0.95 -31.36 25.70
C THR A 423 -2.31 -30.86 25.19
N ILE A 424 -2.54 -30.98 23.88
CA ILE A 424 -3.85 -30.78 23.25
C ILE A 424 -4.41 -32.14 22.86
N TYR A 425 -5.53 -32.56 23.46
CA TYR A 425 -6.06 -33.92 23.32
C TYR A 425 -7.57 -33.96 23.05
N ALA A 426 -7.94 -34.40 21.85
CA ALA A 426 -9.30 -34.71 21.44
C ALA A 426 -9.49 -36.23 21.41
N ALA A 427 -10.40 -36.77 22.23
CA ALA A 427 -10.49 -38.23 22.41
C ALA A 427 -11.12 -38.95 21.20
N ASN A 428 -12.18 -38.38 20.63
CA ASN A 428 -12.99 -39.04 19.59
C ASN A 428 -12.87 -38.41 18.20
N ASP A 429 -12.53 -37.11 18.11
CA ASP A 429 -12.58 -36.34 16.87
C ASP A 429 -11.29 -35.51 16.65
N GLU A 430 -11.39 -34.41 15.91
CA GLU A 430 -10.28 -33.57 15.44
C GLU A 430 -9.61 -32.70 16.52
N VAL A 431 -8.30 -32.48 16.36
CA VAL A 431 -7.61 -31.28 16.90
C VAL A 431 -7.31 -30.37 15.71
N ALA A 432 -7.95 -29.21 15.66
CA ALA A 432 -7.79 -28.22 14.60
C ALA A 432 -7.23 -26.90 15.16
N LEU A 433 -6.10 -26.46 14.62
CA LEU A 433 -5.49 -25.17 14.89
C LEU A 433 -5.56 -24.34 13.61
N TYR A 434 -6.20 -23.19 13.67
CA TYR A 434 -6.35 -22.23 12.58
C TYR A 434 -5.64 -20.94 12.98
N ALA A 435 -4.34 -20.87 12.67
CA ALA A 435 -3.58 -19.65 12.86
C ALA A 435 -3.86 -18.73 11.68
N ASP A 436 -4.08 -17.46 11.99
CA ASP A 436 -4.28 -16.42 10.98
C ASP A 436 -2.94 -16.04 10.39
N ASP A 437 -1.87 -16.06 11.20
CA ASP A 437 -0.49 -15.89 10.74
C ASP A 437 0.34 -17.16 10.96
N ASP A 438 1.17 -17.19 12.03
CA ASP A 438 2.09 -18.27 12.31
C ASP A 438 1.52 -19.31 13.28
N LEU A 439 1.94 -20.56 13.09
CA LEU A 439 1.67 -21.65 14.02
C LEU A 439 2.98 -22.23 14.53
N THR A 440 3.21 -22.15 15.84
CA THR A 440 4.36 -22.76 16.49
C THR A 440 3.92 -23.84 17.48
N VAL A 441 4.42 -25.07 17.30
CA VAL A 441 4.26 -26.19 18.22
C VAL A 441 5.65 -26.59 18.73
N GLU A 442 5.98 -26.14 19.94
CA GLU A 442 7.32 -26.28 20.52
C GLU A 442 7.71 -27.76 20.78
N GLU A 443 9.01 -28.02 20.91
CA GLU A 443 9.52 -29.32 21.33
C GLU A 443 8.86 -29.74 22.66
N LEU A 444 8.59 -31.04 22.85
CA LEU A 444 7.89 -31.60 24.02
C LEU A 444 6.40 -31.22 24.16
N ALA A 445 5.83 -30.41 23.26
CA ALA A 445 4.38 -30.32 23.14
C ALA A 445 3.81 -31.60 22.49
N GLU A 446 2.60 -31.99 22.88
CA GLU A 446 1.90 -33.16 22.31
C GLU A 446 0.51 -32.78 21.78
N LEU A 447 0.25 -33.07 20.52
CA LEU A 447 -1.08 -32.99 19.90
C LEU A 447 -1.61 -34.40 19.67
N LEU A 448 -2.76 -34.74 20.26
CA LEU A 448 -3.33 -36.08 20.24
C LEU A 448 -4.77 -36.06 19.72
N ALA A 449 -5.01 -36.77 18.62
CA ALA A 449 -6.34 -37.06 18.07
C ALA A 449 -6.42 -38.54 17.65
N PRO A 450 -6.42 -39.50 18.59
CA PRO A 450 -6.45 -40.92 18.23
C PRO A 450 -7.75 -41.33 17.51
N GLY A 451 -8.84 -40.57 17.67
CA GLY A 451 -10.12 -40.82 17.01
C GLY A 451 -10.21 -40.34 15.56
N TYR A 452 -9.41 -39.33 15.16
CA TYR A 452 -9.55 -38.63 13.88
C TYR A 452 -8.23 -37.93 13.43
N TYR A 453 -8.33 -36.85 12.64
CA TYR A 453 -7.19 -36.08 12.12
C TYR A 453 -6.68 -35.01 13.12
N ILE A 454 -5.46 -34.55 12.88
CA ILE A 454 -4.96 -33.27 13.43
C ILE A 454 -4.81 -32.33 12.25
N SER A 455 -5.39 -31.15 12.29
CA SER A 455 -5.30 -30.14 11.23
C SER A 455 -4.57 -28.90 11.73
N LEU A 456 -3.49 -28.55 11.04
CA LEU A 456 -2.64 -27.41 11.34
C LEU A 456 -2.73 -26.48 10.13
N ASN A 457 -3.44 -25.37 10.27
CA ASN A 457 -3.63 -24.41 9.21
C ASN A 457 -2.88 -23.14 9.61
N VAL A 458 -1.96 -22.71 8.74
CA VAL A 458 -1.28 -21.42 8.85
C VAL A 458 -1.85 -20.51 7.78
N ASN A 459 -1.78 -19.22 8.04
CA ASN A 459 -2.28 -18.22 7.12
C ASN A 459 -3.74 -18.44 6.69
N TYR A 460 -4.60 -18.92 7.60
CA TYR A 460 -5.86 -19.56 7.22
C TYR A 460 -6.86 -18.61 6.55
N ASP A 461 -6.98 -17.37 7.03
CA ASP A 461 -7.89 -16.34 6.49
C ASP A 461 -7.24 -14.93 6.46
N SER A 462 -5.90 -14.82 6.52
CA SER A 462 -5.23 -13.51 6.58
C SER A 462 -5.39 -12.69 5.31
N ALA A 463 -5.58 -11.39 5.51
CA ALA A 463 -5.72 -10.39 4.46
C ALA A 463 -4.47 -9.52 4.24
N ASP A 464 -3.37 -9.81 4.94
CA ASP A 464 -2.16 -8.98 4.96
C ASP A 464 -1.27 -9.13 3.70
N GLY A 465 -1.47 -10.20 2.92
CA GLY A 465 -0.69 -10.52 1.72
C GLY A 465 0.63 -11.27 1.99
N VAL A 466 0.95 -11.61 3.24
CA VAL A 466 2.14 -12.36 3.65
C VAL A 466 1.80 -13.84 3.85
N GLY A 467 2.76 -14.74 3.60
CA GLY A 467 2.60 -16.17 3.88
C GLY A 467 2.96 -16.53 5.32
N GLY A 468 2.27 -17.52 5.88
CA GLY A 468 2.41 -17.98 7.24
C GLY A 468 3.58 -18.96 7.43
N VAL A 469 4.04 -19.05 8.68
CA VAL A 469 5.12 -19.95 9.09
C VAL A 469 4.61 -21.01 10.06
N LEU A 470 4.73 -22.28 9.66
CA LEU A 470 4.56 -23.41 10.57
C LEU A 470 5.91 -23.85 11.14
N LYS A 471 6.04 -23.88 12.47
CA LYS A 471 7.15 -24.52 13.20
C LYS A 471 6.64 -25.69 14.04
N LEU A 472 6.71 -26.91 13.49
CA LEU A 472 6.25 -28.13 14.14
C LEU A 472 7.44 -28.95 14.67
N ALA A 473 7.79 -28.75 15.94
CA ALA A 473 8.80 -29.51 16.66
C ALA A 473 8.20 -30.53 17.66
N GLY A 474 6.97 -30.31 18.13
CA GLY A 474 6.23 -31.21 19.02
C GLY A 474 5.81 -32.53 18.37
N GLN A 475 5.31 -33.47 19.19
CA GLN A 475 4.83 -34.77 18.71
C GLN A 475 3.34 -34.74 18.37
N THR A 476 2.98 -35.38 17.28
CA THR A 476 1.57 -35.57 16.87
C THR A 476 1.17 -37.04 16.94
N THR A 477 0.00 -37.37 17.46
CA THR A 477 -0.47 -38.76 17.58
C THR A 477 -1.87 -38.93 17.00
N THR A 478 -1.99 -39.77 15.98
CA THR A 478 -3.25 -40.14 15.31
C THR A 478 -3.32 -41.66 15.14
N TRP A 479 -4.51 -42.20 14.81
CA TRP A 479 -4.63 -43.64 14.51
C TRP A 479 -4.23 -43.96 13.06
N SER A 480 -2.93 -44.06 12.84
CA SER A 480 -2.35 -44.52 11.57
C SER A 480 -2.81 -45.96 11.22
N PRO A 481 -3.15 -46.28 9.95
CA PRO A 481 -3.03 -45.43 8.76
C PRO A 481 -4.33 -44.71 8.35
N PHE A 482 -5.37 -44.74 9.20
CA PHE A 482 -6.69 -44.21 8.82
C PHE A 482 -6.78 -42.70 8.97
N HIS A 483 -6.02 -42.14 9.91
CA HIS A 483 -5.90 -40.71 10.14
C HIS A 483 -4.42 -40.29 10.13
N LEU A 484 -4.20 -38.99 9.96
CA LEU A 484 -2.89 -38.37 9.82
C LEU A 484 -2.94 -36.92 10.29
N THR A 485 -1.78 -36.28 10.38
CA THR A 485 -1.65 -34.84 10.61
C THR A 485 -1.64 -34.12 9.28
N LEU A 486 -2.64 -33.29 9.04
CA LEU A 486 -2.76 -32.39 7.90
C LEU A 486 -2.11 -31.06 8.26
N VAL A 487 -1.26 -30.57 7.37
CA VAL A 487 -0.64 -29.26 7.42
C VAL A 487 -1.08 -28.52 6.17
N ASN A 488 -1.77 -27.40 6.32
CA ASN A 488 -2.31 -26.61 5.21
C ASN A 488 -1.72 -25.19 5.23
N GLY A 489 -1.33 -24.73 4.04
CA GLY A 489 -1.00 -23.33 3.76
C GLY A 489 -2.14 -22.58 3.06
N SER A 490 -1.92 -21.30 2.80
CA SER A 490 -2.79 -20.40 2.05
C SER A 490 -2.40 -20.33 0.58
N SER A 491 -2.91 -19.30 -0.12
CA SER A 491 -2.52 -18.95 -1.49
C SER A 491 -1.29 -18.06 -1.57
N GLN A 492 -0.78 -17.60 -0.43
CA GLN A 492 0.46 -16.85 -0.30
C GLN A 492 1.63 -17.82 -0.10
N ALA A 493 2.86 -17.35 -0.30
CA ALA A 493 4.04 -18.20 -0.19
C ALA A 493 4.38 -18.51 1.27
N ASP A 494 4.11 -19.74 1.70
CA ASP A 494 4.23 -20.18 3.09
C ASP A 494 5.53 -20.93 3.37
N THR A 495 5.91 -20.98 4.66
CA THR A 495 7.12 -21.68 5.11
C THR A 495 6.81 -22.72 6.19
N PHE A 496 7.16 -23.97 5.92
CA PHE A 496 6.91 -25.10 6.82
C PHE A 496 8.22 -25.70 7.33
N GLN A 497 8.37 -25.74 8.65
CA GLN A 497 9.45 -26.45 9.36
C GLN A 497 8.86 -27.61 10.14
N VAL A 498 9.09 -28.83 9.67
CA VAL A 498 8.36 -30.01 10.17
C VAL A 498 9.32 -31.10 10.66
N ALA A 499 9.25 -31.43 11.95
CA ALA A 499 9.85 -32.63 12.50
C ALA A 499 8.92 -33.85 12.33
N PRO A 500 9.45 -35.04 12.00
CA PRO A 500 8.63 -36.24 11.90
C PRO A 500 8.14 -36.72 13.28
N SER A 501 6.96 -37.36 13.29
CA SER A 501 6.36 -37.94 14.49
C SER A 501 6.57 -39.45 14.53
N LEU A 502 6.62 -40.03 15.73
CA LEU A 502 6.64 -41.49 15.93
C LEU A 502 5.28 -42.14 15.64
N ASN A 503 4.18 -41.40 15.84
CA ASN A 503 2.84 -41.98 15.91
C ASN A 503 1.86 -41.48 14.84
N SER A 504 2.17 -40.39 14.14
CA SER A 504 1.30 -39.83 13.10
C SER A 504 2.05 -39.71 11.77
N LEU A 505 1.43 -40.14 10.68
CA LEU A 505 1.84 -39.75 9.33
C LEU A 505 1.54 -38.26 9.16
N MET A 506 2.39 -37.52 8.43
CA MET A 506 2.13 -36.11 8.11
C MET A 506 1.90 -35.92 6.62
N SER A 507 0.96 -35.04 6.26
CA SER A 507 0.70 -34.59 4.90
C SER A 507 0.69 -33.07 4.86
N VAL A 508 1.64 -32.48 4.15
CA VAL A 508 1.81 -31.02 3.96
C VAL A 508 1.23 -30.65 2.60
N TRP A 509 0.13 -29.90 2.60
CA TRP A 509 -0.62 -29.46 1.43
C TRP A 509 -0.54 -27.94 1.36
N VAL A 510 0.13 -27.44 0.34
CA VAL A 510 0.30 -25.99 0.13
C VAL A 510 -0.38 -25.65 -1.20
N ASP A 511 -1.18 -24.59 -1.22
CA ASP A 511 -1.86 -24.17 -2.44
C ASP A 511 -0.86 -23.47 -3.36
N SER A 512 -0.95 -23.66 -4.67
CA SER A 512 0.04 -23.04 -5.55
C SER A 512 -0.14 -21.51 -5.54
N PRO A 513 0.89 -20.72 -5.17
CA PRO A 513 0.76 -19.28 -5.12
C PRO A 513 0.37 -18.71 -6.49
N SER A 514 -0.47 -17.67 -6.50
CA SER A 514 -1.00 -17.14 -7.74
C SER A 514 0.14 -16.60 -8.62
N SER A 515 0.46 -17.32 -9.71
CA SER A 515 1.45 -16.86 -10.69
C SER A 515 1.19 -15.41 -11.12
N PRO A 516 2.22 -14.53 -11.22
CA PRO A 516 3.66 -14.81 -11.16
C PRO A 516 4.32 -14.26 -9.89
N ASP A 517 4.24 -14.95 -8.76
CA ASP A 517 5.01 -14.54 -7.57
C ASP A 517 6.45 -15.07 -7.60
N LEU A 518 7.36 -14.17 -7.27
CA LEU A 518 8.81 -14.39 -7.12
C LEU A 518 9.15 -15.10 -5.79
N ILE A 519 8.15 -15.33 -4.93
CA ILE A 519 8.19 -15.99 -3.62
C ILE A 519 7.32 -17.27 -3.73
N VAL A 520 7.82 -18.41 -3.23
CA VAL A 520 7.21 -19.74 -3.42
C VAL A 520 7.12 -20.51 -2.10
N ASP A 521 6.30 -21.56 -2.04
CA ASP A 521 6.15 -22.37 -0.83
C ASP A 521 7.40 -23.18 -0.52
N SER A 522 7.75 -23.25 0.76
CA SER A 522 8.94 -23.96 1.21
C SER A 522 8.68 -24.97 2.33
N LEU A 523 9.19 -26.19 2.18
CA LEU A 523 9.20 -27.21 3.22
C LEU A 523 10.64 -27.55 3.63
N SER A 524 10.91 -27.36 4.91
CA SER A 524 12.15 -27.72 5.59
C SER A 524 11.88 -28.87 6.57
N TYR A 525 12.30 -30.09 6.24
CA TYR A 525 12.06 -31.25 7.11
C TYR A 525 13.26 -31.51 8.06
N ILE A 526 12.97 -31.71 9.34
CA ILE A 526 14.00 -31.96 10.37
C ILE A 526 14.29 -33.45 10.47
N THR A 527 15.57 -33.85 10.49
CA THR A 527 15.95 -35.24 10.73
C THR A 527 16.33 -35.44 12.20
N PRO A 528 15.63 -36.33 12.94
CA PRO A 528 15.96 -36.61 14.33
C PRO A 528 17.41 -37.08 14.52
N GLU A 529 18.02 -36.73 15.66
CA GLU A 529 19.42 -37.03 15.94
C GLU A 529 19.71 -38.54 15.84
N GLY A 530 20.71 -38.91 15.03
CA GLY A 530 21.13 -40.30 14.84
C GLY A 530 20.30 -41.09 13.83
N GLU A 531 19.26 -40.50 13.24
CA GLU A 531 18.42 -41.11 12.21
C GLU A 531 18.72 -40.56 10.81
N THR A 532 18.12 -41.18 9.78
CA THR A 532 18.26 -40.76 8.39
C THR A 532 16.90 -40.49 7.77
N GLY A 533 16.74 -39.34 7.11
CA GLY A 533 15.63 -39.05 6.20
C GLY A 533 16.00 -39.41 4.75
N THR A 534 15.11 -40.09 4.03
CA THR A 534 15.28 -40.46 2.62
C THR A 534 14.15 -39.82 1.81
N LEU A 535 14.50 -38.89 0.93
CA LEU A 535 13.58 -38.25 0.01
C LEU A 535 13.28 -39.16 -1.19
N VAL A 536 12.00 -39.36 -1.48
CA VAL A 536 11.47 -40.08 -2.65
C VAL A 536 10.49 -39.15 -3.39
N PRO A 537 10.97 -38.35 -4.36
CA PRO A 537 10.11 -37.47 -5.15
C PRO A 537 9.15 -38.28 -6.02
N SER A 538 7.90 -37.84 -6.12
CA SER A 538 6.89 -38.42 -7.04
C SER A 538 6.56 -37.48 -8.21
N GLY A 539 6.88 -36.20 -8.08
CA GLY A 539 6.88 -35.17 -9.11
C GLY A 539 7.70 -33.95 -8.67
N ASP A 540 7.56 -32.83 -9.38
CA ASP A 540 8.36 -31.62 -9.12
C ASP A 540 7.95 -30.92 -7.82
N THR A 541 6.66 -30.96 -7.46
CA THR A 541 6.10 -30.31 -6.25
C THR A 541 5.48 -31.29 -5.25
N TYR A 542 5.70 -32.60 -5.38
CA TYR A 542 5.13 -33.61 -4.48
C TYR A 542 5.96 -34.88 -4.32
N GLY A 543 5.88 -35.50 -3.15
CA GLY A 543 6.67 -36.69 -2.83
C GLY A 543 6.52 -37.19 -1.40
N THR A 544 7.47 -38.01 -0.97
CA THR A 544 7.50 -38.59 0.38
C THR A 544 8.91 -38.58 0.96
N ILE A 545 9.03 -38.24 2.24
CA ILE A 545 10.26 -38.34 3.02
C ILE A 545 10.07 -39.46 4.04
N SER A 546 10.87 -40.51 3.94
CA SER A 546 10.82 -41.64 4.88
C SER A 546 11.98 -41.60 5.87
N PHE A 547 11.70 -41.96 7.13
CA PHE A 547 12.66 -41.84 8.23
C PHE A 547 13.01 -43.20 8.85
N THR A 548 14.21 -43.31 9.45
CA THR A 548 14.58 -44.46 10.30
C THR A 548 14.08 -44.25 11.75
N GLY A 549 14.51 -45.07 12.72
CA GLY A 549 14.15 -44.86 14.14
C GLY A 549 12.71 -45.19 14.54
N GLY A 550 11.87 -45.57 13.58
CA GLY A 550 10.44 -45.82 13.81
C GLY A 550 9.56 -44.58 13.60
N TYR A 551 10.14 -43.45 13.18
CA TYR A 551 9.40 -42.26 12.76
C TYR A 551 8.54 -42.57 11.52
N ARG A 552 7.42 -41.85 11.42
CA ARG A 552 6.50 -41.91 10.28
C ARG A 552 6.93 -40.94 9.19
N ASP A 553 6.46 -41.23 7.98
CA ASP A 553 6.81 -40.46 6.79
C ASP A 553 6.13 -39.07 6.78
N ILE A 554 6.74 -38.14 6.05
CA ILE A 554 6.12 -36.87 5.67
C ILE A 554 5.81 -36.93 4.18
N GLN A 555 4.55 -36.70 3.82
CA GLN A 555 4.09 -36.52 2.44
C GLN A 555 3.94 -35.02 2.17
N TYR A 556 4.31 -34.56 0.99
CA TYR A 556 4.16 -33.16 0.60
C TYR A 556 3.53 -33.05 -0.79
N LEU A 557 2.74 -32.00 -0.99
CA LEU A 557 2.04 -31.64 -2.22
C LEU A 557 2.00 -30.12 -2.36
N GLY A 558 2.37 -29.60 -3.52
CA GLY A 558 2.37 -28.16 -3.82
C GLY A 558 3.69 -27.46 -3.48
N VAL A 559 4.65 -28.12 -2.82
CA VAL A 559 5.89 -27.45 -2.37
C VAL A 559 6.87 -27.26 -3.53
N GLU A 560 7.20 -26.02 -3.88
CA GLU A 560 8.22 -25.69 -4.88
C GLU A 560 9.65 -25.78 -4.34
N ASN A 561 9.86 -25.42 -3.06
CA ASN A 561 11.17 -25.44 -2.44
C ASN A 561 11.26 -26.46 -1.29
N LEU A 562 11.95 -27.58 -1.53
CA LEU A 562 12.11 -28.64 -0.54
C LEU A 562 13.57 -28.78 -0.09
N GLN A 563 13.80 -28.67 1.22
CA GLN A 563 15.13 -28.85 1.81
C GLN A 563 15.13 -29.69 3.09
N GLN A 564 16.26 -30.36 3.35
CA GLN A 564 16.52 -30.97 4.64
C GLN A 564 17.01 -29.89 5.60
N ALA A 565 16.27 -29.64 6.68
CA ALA A 565 16.67 -28.65 7.68
C ALA A 565 17.85 -29.17 8.50
N ASP A 566 18.96 -28.43 8.49
CA ASP A 566 19.87 -28.36 9.63
C ASP A 566 19.36 -27.21 10.49
N LEU A 567 19.01 -27.45 11.76
CA LEU A 567 18.55 -26.38 12.66
C LEU A 567 19.61 -25.27 12.85
N GLN A 568 20.86 -25.50 12.42
CA GLN A 568 21.91 -24.47 12.35
C GLN A 568 21.91 -23.64 11.05
N HIS A 569 21.15 -24.02 10.02
CA HIS A 569 21.02 -23.29 8.75
C HIS A 569 19.99 -22.14 8.80
N LEU A 570 19.10 -22.10 9.80
CA LEU A 570 18.24 -20.93 10.03
C LEU A 570 19.00 -19.69 10.55
N VAL A 571 20.29 -19.84 10.85
CA VAL A 571 21.17 -18.73 11.29
C VAL A 571 21.57 -17.82 10.10
N GLY A 572 21.22 -18.21 8.87
CA GLY A 572 21.51 -17.47 7.64
C GLY A 572 20.36 -16.62 7.10
N GLN A 573 19.12 -16.71 7.58
CA GLN A 573 18.01 -15.93 7.02
C GLN A 573 17.76 -14.68 7.85
N LEU A 574 17.64 -13.53 7.19
CA LEU A 574 17.26 -12.27 7.84
C LEU A 574 15.91 -11.80 7.33
N ARG A 575 14.84 -12.20 8.03
CA ARG A 575 13.49 -11.68 7.82
C ARG A 575 13.24 -10.49 8.73
N ILE A 576 12.77 -9.39 8.15
CA ILE A 576 12.44 -8.15 8.82
C ILE A 576 11.05 -7.73 8.35
N GLU A 577 10.22 -7.33 9.28
CA GLU A 577 8.84 -6.92 9.03
C GLU A 577 8.67 -5.47 9.46
N GLY A 578 7.99 -4.71 8.62
CA GLY A 578 7.46 -3.39 8.93
C GLY A 578 6.19 -3.48 9.77
N THR A 579 5.40 -2.44 9.68
CA THR A 579 4.14 -2.16 10.35
C THR A 579 3.12 -1.75 9.29
N ALA A 580 1.89 -1.42 9.69
CA ALA A 580 0.91 -0.87 8.77
C ALA A 580 1.09 0.65 8.49
N ASP A 581 2.10 1.28 9.10
CA ASP A 581 2.49 2.68 8.87
C ASP A 581 3.76 2.73 7.98
N ASP A 582 4.16 3.91 7.50
CA ASP A 582 5.38 4.07 6.69
C ASP A 582 6.64 3.56 7.41
N ASP A 583 7.30 2.53 6.86
CA ASP A 583 8.52 1.95 7.40
C ASP A 583 9.78 2.26 6.59
N VAL A 584 10.92 2.37 7.28
CA VAL A 584 12.24 2.53 6.66
C VAL A 584 13.20 1.48 7.20
N LEU A 585 13.52 0.48 6.37
CA LEU A 585 14.59 -0.47 6.65
C LEU A 585 15.92 0.02 6.07
N THR A 586 16.90 0.29 6.92
CA THR A 586 18.27 0.61 6.51
C THR A 586 19.23 -0.54 6.75
N ILE A 587 19.86 -1.03 5.69
CA ILE A 587 20.95 -2.00 5.70
C ILE A 587 22.28 -1.27 5.51
N ASN A 588 23.16 -1.35 6.51
CA ASN A 588 24.56 -0.92 6.39
C ASN A 588 25.45 -2.15 6.24
N ALA A 589 25.73 -2.52 4.99
CA ALA A 589 26.52 -3.70 4.67
C ALA A 589 28.01 -3.45 4.86
N THR A 590 28.70 -4.43 5.44
CA THR A 590 30.15 -4.41 5.67
C THR A 590 30.91 -5.32 4.70
N ASP A 591 30.23 -6.34 4.18
CA ASP A 591 30.68 -7.21 3.08
C ASP A 591 29.46 -7.71 2.28
N ALA A 592 29.60 -8.79 1.50
CA ALA A 592 28.54 -9.30 0.63
C ALA A 592 27.32 -9.84 1.40
N ASN A 593 27.45 -10.21 2.67
CA ASN A 593 26.36 -10.85 3.43
C ASN A 593 26.42 -10.61 4.95
N SER A 594 27.04 -9.52 5.38
CA SER A 594 27.16 -9.13 6.79
C SER A 594 27.04 -7.62 6.95
N GLY A 595 26.52 -7.16 8.08
CA GLY A 595 26.33 -5.73 8.33
C GLY A 595 25.50 -5.43 9.57
N THR A 596 24.78 -4.31 9.52
CA THR A 596 23.74 -3.99 10.49
C THR A 596 22.45 -3.63 9.78
N TRP A 597 21.31 -4.03 10.32
CA TRP A 597 20.00 -3.55 9.90
C TRP A 597 19.41 -2.62 10.95
N GLN A 598 18.57 -1.70 10.53
CA GLN A 598 17.83 -0.78 11.40
C GLN A 598 16.46 -0.53 10.78
N LEU A 599 15.39 -0.84 11.51
CA LEU A 599 14.03 -0.47 11.15
C LEU A 599 13.66 0.84 11.85
N ASN A 600 13.24 1.83 11.08
CA ASN A 600 12.87 3.18 11.55
C ASN A 600 13.97 3.81 12.43
N ASP A 601 13.56 4.51 13.49
CA ASP A 601 14.46 5.09 14.50
C ASP A 601 14.90 4.08 15.58
N GLY A 602 14.74 2.77 15.31
CA GLY A 602 15.13 1.69 16.21
C GLY A 602 16.65 1.52 16.39
N PRO A 603 17.10 0.65 17.30
CA PRO A 603 18.51 0.33 17.45
C PRO A 603 19.04 -0.45 16.25
N ALA A 604 20.25 -0.12 15.77
CA ALA A 604 20.92 -0.92 14.75
C ALA A 604 21.32 -2.30 15.30
N VAL A 605 20.92 -3.36 14.61
CA VAL A 605 21.16 -4.77 14.97
C VAL A 605 22.17 -5.37 14.02
N ALA A 606 23.23 -5.97 14.55
CA ALA A 606 24.26 -6.61 13.73
C ALA A 606 23.82 -7.99 13.24
N PHE A 607 24.15 -8.30 12.00
CA PHE A 607 23.99 -9.62 11.39
C PHE A 607 25.28 -10.02 10.66
N SER A 608 25.52 -11.31 10.48
CA SER A 608 26.73 -11.81 9.82
C SER A 608 26.49 -13.12 9.09
N ALA A 609 27.09 -13.25 7.90
CA ALA A 609 27.04 -14.45 7.08
C ALA A 609 25.62 -14.94 6.78
N ILE A 610 24.72 -14.01 6.43
CA ILE A 610 23.38 -14.38 5.98
C ILE A 610 23.42 -14.99 4.57
N ASP A 611 22.48 -15.86 4.27
CA ASP A 611 22.23 -16.43 2.97
C ASP A 611 21.16 -15.62 2.22
N ASP A 612 20.16 -15.07 2.90
CA ASP A 612 19.08 -14.27 2.32
C ASP A 612 18.58 -13.16 3.25
N LEU A 613 17.93 -12.15 2.66
CA LEU A 613 17.24 -11.08 3.37
C LEU A 613 15.83 -10.91 2.80
N SER A 614 14.82 -10.88 3.67
CA SER A 614 13.44 -10.54 3.30
C SER A 614 12.96 -9.34 4.11
N PHE A 615 12.38 -8.36 3.42
CA PHE A 615 11.70 -7.23 4.04
C PHE A 615 10.28 -7.12 3.52
N TYR A 616 9.31 -7.11 4.45
CA TYR A 616 7.89 -6.91 4.16
C TYR A 616 7.46 -5.57 4.76
N GLY A 617 7.19 -4.59 3.90
CA GLY A 617 6.70 -3.26 4.28
C GLY A 617 5.25 -3.27 4.77
N LEU A 618 4.43 -4.18 4.23
CA LEU A 618 2.98 -4.30 4.48
C LEU A 618 2.17 -3.17 3.84
N THR A 619 1.63 -2.24 4.63
CA THR A 619 0.89 -1.10 4.13
C THR A 619 1.55 0.17 4.63
N GLY A 620 1.48 1.24 3.86
CA GLY A 620 2.21 2.48 4.18
C GLY A 620 3.09 2.82 3.00
N ASP A 621 3.77 3.96 3.04
CA ASP A 621 4.80 4.28 2.04
C ASP A 621 6.17 3.77 2.54
N ASP A 622 6.58 2.58 2.10
CA ASP A 622 7.72 1.86 2.67
C ASP A 622 9.04 2.11 1.95
N ARG A 623 10.16 1.92 2.66
CA ARG A 623 11.49 2.16 2.08
C ARG A 623 12.55 1.16 2.51
N LEU A 624 13.18 0.52 1.53
CA LEU A 624 14.41 -0.24 1.71
C LEU A 624 15.64 0.58 1.29
N VAL A 625 16.56 0.83 2.22
CA VAL A 625 17.85 1.51 1.97
C VAL A 625 18.99 0.52 2.12
N ILE A 626 19.72 0.23 1.04
CA ILE A 626 20.91 -0.62 1.06
C ILE A 626 22.14 0.26 0.85
N ASN A 627 22.90 0.47 1.93
CA ASN A 627 24.21 1.10 1.89
C ASN A 627 25.30 0.03 1.64
N ASN A 628 25.74 -0.06 0.40
CA ASN A 628 26.77 -1.00 -0.04
C ASN A 628 28.18 -0.60 0.44
N PRO A 629 29.02 -1.58 0.84
CA PRO A 629 30.40 -1.32 1.22
C PRO A 629 31.26 -0.87 0.03
N ALA A 630 32.25 -0.01 0.27
CA ALA A 630 33.09 0.54 -0.80
C ALA A 630 33.79 -0.56 -1.63
N GLY A 631 33.60 -0.51 -2.96
CA GLY A 631 34.26 -1.42 -3.91
C GLY A 631 33.59 -2.78 -4.12
N MET A 632 32.44 -3.04 -3.48
CA MET A 632 31.64 -4.25 -3.70
C MET A 632 30.14 -3.95 -3.48
N ILE A 633 29.32 -4.99 -3.51
CA ILE A 633 27.87 -4.92 -3.32
C ILE A 633 27.43 -5.91 -2.23
N PHE A 634 26.36 -5.58 -1.54
CA PHE A 634 25.64 -6.52 -0.70
C PHE A 634 24.85 -7.48 -1.61
N ASN A 635 25.23 -8.76 -1.58
CA ASN A 635 24.74 -9.79 -2.48
C ASN A 635 24.73 -11.14 -1.74
N PRO A 636 23.81 -11.32 -0.77
CA PRO A 636 23.60 -12.60 -0.12
C PRO A 636 23.20 -13.66 -1.17
N VAL A 637 23.60 -14.92 -0.98
CA VAL A 637 23.55 -15.95 -2.04
C VAL A 637 22.13 -16.33 -2.45
N GLY A 638 21.19 -16.34 -1.52
CA GLY A 638 19.74 -16.51 -1.74
C GLY A 638 19.04 -15.22 -2.19
N GLY A 639 19.77 -14.10 -2.24
CA GLY A 639 19.26 -12.81 -2.70
C GLY A 639 18.49 -12.05 -1.63
N ILE A 640 17.84 -10.98 -2.08
CA ILE A 640 17.05 -10.06 -1.28
C ILE A 640 15.64 -10.04 -1.84
N VAL A 641 14.64 -10.19 -0.97
CA VAL A 641 13.23 -10.00 -1.28
C VAL A 641 12.75 -8.75 -0.57
N TYR A 642 12.13 -7.84 -1.32
CA TYR A 642 11.49 -6.65 -0.77
C TYR A 642 10.06 -6.56 -1.28
N ASP A 643 9.10 -6.89 -0.42
CA ASP A 643 7.70 -6.58 -0.68
C ASP A 643 7.38 -5.23 -0.03
N ALA A 644 7.05 -4.23 -0.85
CA ALA A 644 6.80 -2.88 -0.38
C ALA A 644 5.33 -2.59 -0.10
N GLY A 645 4.38 -3.49 -0.43
CA GLY A 645 2.96 -3.25 -0.21
C GLY A 645 2.19 -2.63 -1.38
N GLY A 646 2.86 -1.93 -2.30
CA GLY A 646 2.28 -1.43 -3.55
C GLY A 646 1.74 -0.01 -3.51
N GLN A 647 2.12 0.78 -2.51
CA GLN A 647 1.75 2.17 -2.34
C GLN A 647 2.65 3.09 -3.20
N ALA A 648 2.17 4.30 -3.47
CA ALA A 648 2.84 5.20 -4.39
C ALA A 648 4.12 5.84 -3.83
N GLY A 649 4.37 5.76 -2.51
CA GLY A 649 5.59 6.22 -1.89
C GLY A 649 6.67 5.15 -1.70
N ASP A 650 6.39 3.91 -2.08
CA ASP A 650 7.30 2.77 -1.90
C ASP A 650 8.61 2.94 -2.66
N GLU A 651 9.74 2.83 -1.96
CA GLU A 651 11.05 3.22 -2.49
C GLU A 651 12.18 2.22 -2.16
N LEU A 652 12.98 1.87 -3.16
CA LEU A 652 14.25 1.16 -2.99
C LEU A 652 15.43 2.11 -3.23
N ILE A 653 16.34 2.23 -2.27
CA ILE A 653 17.56 3.03 -2.39
C ILE A 653 18.78 2.11 -2.40
N LEU A 654 19.57 2.19 -3.48
CA LEU A 654 20.85 1.50 -3.62
C LEU A 654 21.98 2.53 -3.52
N ALA A 655 22.60 2.65 -2.35
CA ALA A 655 23.59 3.67 -2.05
C ALA A 655 25.01 3.10 -1.93
N GLY A 656 26.01 3.84 -2.41
CA GLY A 656 27.43 3.46 -2.31
C GLY A 656 27.79 2.21 -3.12
N GLY A 657 28.96 1.62 -2.86
CA GLY A 657 29.41 0.40 -3.55
C GLY A 657 29.98 0.61 -4.96
N PHE A 658 30.32 -0.51 -5.62
CA PHE A 658 30.75 -0.55 -7.03
C PHE A 658 30.30 -1.85 -7.68
N ALA A 659 29.76 -1.77 -8.90
CA ALA A 659 29.45 -2.92 -9.75
C ALA A 659 29.91 -2.70 -11.20
N ASN A 660 30.35 -3.75 -11.88
CA ASN A 660 30.68 -3.63 -13.31
C ASN A 660 29.43 -3.43 -14.16
N SER A 661 28.33 -4.08 -13.78
CA SER A 661 27.02 -3.87 -14.37
C SER A 661 25.91 -3.92 -13.32
N GLU A 662 24.85 -3.16 -13.57
CA GLU A 662 23.60 -3.13 -12.81
C GLU A 662 22.45 -3.21 -13.81
N GLU A 663 21.65 -4.27 -13.77
CA GLU A 663 20.47 -4.44 -14.63
C GLU A 663 19.20 -4.31 -13.79
N HIS A 664 18.31 -3.40 -14.17
CA HIS A 664 16.96 -3.29 -13.65
C HIS A 664 15.99 -3.89 -14.66
N ARG A 665 15.27 -4.94 -14.26
CA ARG A 665 14.23 -5.55 -15.07
C ARG A 665 12.87 -5.02 -14.63
N LEU A 666 12.25 -4.20 -15.48
CA LEU A 666 10.96 -3.54 -15.26
C LEU A 666 9.89 -4.23 -16.11
N VAL A 667 9.68 -5.51 -15.84
CA VAL A 667 8.75 -6.39 -16.54
C VAL A 667 7.74 -6.91 -15.54
N ALA A 668 6.45 -6.90 -15.91
CA ALA A 668 5.36 -7.36 -15.06
C ALA A 668 5.63 -8.75 -14.47
N GLY A 669 5.62 -8.83 -13.13
CA GLY A 669 5.87 -10.06 -12.39
C GLY A 669 7.34 -10.51 -12.34
N GLN A 670 8.28 -9.70 -12.85
CA GLN A 670 9.71 -10.04 -12.89
C GLN A 670 10.60 -8.87 -12.44
N HIS A 671 10.04 -7.99 -11.61
CA HIS A 671 10.73 -6.86 -11.02
C HIS A 671 11.95 -7.29 -10.20
N ALA A 672 13.13 -6.94 -10.71
CA ALA A 672 14.39 -7.41 -10.14
C ALA A 672 15.60 -6.54 -10.51
N VAL A 673 16.62 -6.60 -9.64
CA VAL A 673 17.94 -6.03 -9.85
C VAL A 673 18.98 -7.14 -9.93
N TYR A 674 19.81 -7.12 -10.97
CA TYR A 674 20.94 -8.03 -11.18
C TYR A 674 22.24 -7.24 -11.19
N PHE A 675 23.28 -7.79 -10.57
CA PHE A 675 24.61 -7.20 -10.63
C PHE A 675 25.61 -8.10 -11.34
N ASN A 676 26.55 -7.48 -12.06
CA ASN A 676 27.69 -8.14 -12.71
C ASN A 676 27.30 -9.31 -13.65
N GLY A 677 26.09 -9.25 -14.25
CA GLY A 677 25.58 -10.30 -15.14
C GLY A 677 25.21 -11.61 -14.43
N SER A 678 24.82 -11.55 -13.16
CA SER A 678 24.28 -12.70 -12.42
C SER A 678 23.12 -13.35 -13.17
N THR A 679 23.02 -14.68 -13.11
CA THR A 679 21.88 -15.44 -13.65
C THR A 679 20.67 -15.44 -12.73
N GLU A 680 20.89 -15.16 -11.45
CA GLU A 680 19.85 -15.05 -10.42
C GLU A 680 19.73 -13.61 -9.96
N ALA A 681 18.50 -13.16 -9.71
CA ALA A 681 18.25 -11.81 -9.21
C ALA A 681 18.88 -11.63 -7.84
N THR A 682 19.64 -10.54 -7.67
CA THR A 682 20.17 -10.16 -6.36
C THR A 682 19.07 -9.55 -5.51
N ILE A 683 18.20 -8.74 -6.12
CA ILE A 683 17.04 -8.14 -5.44
C ILE A 683 15.81 -8.46 -6.26
N ARG A 684 14.79 -9.05 -5.64
CA ARG A 684 13.44 -9.21 -6.16
C ARG A 684 12.56 -8.27 -5.37
N TYR A 685 11.68 -7.54 -6.05
CA TYR A 685 10.82 -6.60 -5.35
C TYR A 685 9.40 -6.59 -5.90
N LEU A 686 8.44 -6.35 -5.01
CA LEU A 686 7.02 -6.20 -5.30
C LEU A 686 6.55 -4.84 -4.80
N GLY A 687 5.62 -4.20 -5.50
CA GLY A 687 5.00 -2.94 -5.06
C GLY A 687 5.87 -1.68 -5.17
N VAL A 688 7.18 -1.78 -5.40
CA VAL A 688 8.08 -0.61 -5.44
C VAL A 688 7.76 0.33 -6.60
N SER A 689 7.32 1.54 -6.26
CA SER A 689 7.04 2.60 -7.24
C SER A 689 8.31 3.31 -7.74
N ARG A 690 9.35 3.36 -6.90
CA ARG A 690 10.54 4.18 -7.14
C ARG A 690 11.84 3.51 -6.71
N ILE A 691 12.86 3.60 -7.54
CA ILE A 691 14.22 3.16 -7.21
C ILE A 691 15.17 4.35 -7.35
N ILE A 692 16.01 4.58 -6.35
CA ILE A 692 17.13 5.53 -6.42
C ILE A 692 18.43 4.73 -6.46
N SER A 693 19.15 4.79 -7.58
CA SER A 693 20.47 4.17 -7.70
C SER A 693 21.58 5.22 -7.63
N GLU A 694 22.42 5.11 -6.60
CA GLU A 694 23.62 5.91 -6.37
C GLU A 694 24.90 5.05 -6.42
N LEU A 695 24.81 3.87 -7.03
CA LEU A 695 25.95 2.98 -7.23
C LEU A 695 26.94 3.55 -8.25
N ASP A 696 28.23 3.31 -8.03
CA ASP A 696 29.26 3.53 -9.05
C ASP A 696 29.26 2.34 -10.02
N THR A 697 28.67 2.53 -11.21
CA THR A 697 28.52 1.49 -12.23
C THR A 697 29.20 1.86 -13.55
N ALA A 698 29.84 0.89 -14.19
CA ALA A 698 30.38 1.09 -15.54
C ALA A 698 29.27 1.03 -16.61
N GLU A 699 28.26 0.18 -16.40
CA GLU A 699 27.08 0.05 -17.24
C GLU A 699 25.82 -0.19 -16.38
N THR A 700 24.78 0.59 -16.61
CA THR A 700 23.44 0.36 -16.06
C THR A 700 22.50 0.01 -17.20
N ILE A 701 21.84 -1.14 -17.10
CA ILE A 701 20.93 -1.70 -18.10
C ILE A 701 19.51 -1.59 -17.56
N LEU A 702 18.56 -1.16 -18.38
CA LEU A 702 17.15 -1.25 -18.05
C LEU A 702 16.41 -2.01 -19.14
N THR A 703 15.67 -3.03 -18.72
CA THR A 703 14.95 -3.95 -19.61
C THR A 703 13.46 -3.86 -19.34
N GLY A 704 12.66 -3.64 -20.38
CA GLY A 704 11.19 -3.61 -20.28
C GLY A 704 10.52 -3.46 -21.64
N ASP A 705 9.20 -3.70 -21.70
CA ASP A 705 8.43 -3.59 -22.94
C ASP A 705 8.08 -2.14 -23.31
N ILE A 706 7.87 -1.29 -22.30
CA ILE A 706 7.66 0.15 -22.49
C ILE A 706 8.58 0.86 -21.50
N LEU A 707 9.61 1.52 -22.02
CA LEU A 707 10.53 2.32 -21.22
C LEU A 707 10.39 3.79 -21.59
N THR A 708 10.18 4.65 -20.58
CA THR A 708 10.10 6.10 -20.76
C THR A 708 11.22 6.79 -20.01
N VAL A 709 12.08 7.49 -20.73
CA VAL A 709 13.17 8.29 -20.16
C VAL A 709 12.73 9.74 -20.01
N SER A 710 12.90 10.28 -18.81
CA SER A 710 12.53 11.65 -18.51
C SER A 710 13.46 12.29 -17.47
N SER A 711 13.32 13.60 -17.32
CA SER A 711 13.94 14.41 -16.29
C SER A 711 12.95 15.48 -15.87
N SER A 712 12.52 15.46 -14.61
CA SER A 712 11.55 16.41 -14.06
C SER A 712 12.19 17.68 -13.50
N ASP A 713 13.45 17.59 -13.07
CA ASP A 713 14.23 18.68 -12.48
C ASP A 713 15.35 19.22 -13.40
N GLY A 714 15.54 18.61 -14.58
CA GLY A 714 16.61 18.93 -15.53
C GLY A 714 18.00 18.44 -15.10
N ILE A 715 18.10 17.74 -13.98
CA ILE A 715 19.36 17.22 -13.43
C ILE A 715 19.35 15.71 -13.43
N GLN A 716 18.38 15.09 -12.75
CA GLN A 716 18.25 13.65 -12.64
C GLN A 716 17.61 13.09 -13.90
N THR A 717 18.15 11.98 -14.39
CA THR A 717 17.47 11.17 -15.41
C THR A 717 16.73 10.06 -14.69
N SER A 718 15.46 9.88 -15.01
CA SER A 718 14.67 8.74 -14.60
C SER A 718 14.26 7.91 -15.81
N VAL A 719 14.13 6.60 -15.59
CA VAL A 719 13.60 5.66 -16.58
C VAL A 719 12.47 4.89 -15.93
N THR A 720 11.28 4.98 -16.52
CA THR A 720 10.07 4.34 -15.99
C THR A 720 9.65 3.20 -16.89
N GLY A 721 9.34 2.05 -16.29
CA GLY A 721 8.78 0.86 -16.95
C GLY A 721 7.86 0.12 -15.98
N ASP A 722 6.74 -0.39 -16.49
CA ASP A 722 5.75 -1.17 -15.73
C ASP A 722 5.36 -0.60 -14.33
N GLY A 723 5.19 0.72 -14.25
CA GLY A 723 4.80 1.40 -13.01
C GLY A 723 5.94 1.76 -12.05
N THR A 724 7.15 1.23 -12.25
CA THR A 724 8.34 1.56 -11.43
C THR A 724 9.26 2.56 -12.15
N SER A 725 9.78 3.56 -11.43
CA SER A 725 10.75 4.54 -11.96
C SER A 725 12.12 4.43 -11.30
N VAL A 726 13.17 4.24 -12.10
CA VAL A 726 14.58 4.19 -11.65
C VAL A 726 15.22 5.56 -11.87
N HIS A 727 15.74 6.17 -10.81
CA HIS A 727 16.33 7.51 -10.79
C HIS A 727 17.84 7.48 -10.62
N PHE A 728 18.52 8.29 -11.44
CA PHE A 728 19.96 8.47 -11.38
C PHE A 728 20.30 9.94 -11.10
N ALA A 729 20.92 10.20 -9.95
CA ALA A 729 21.37 11.56 -9.60
C ALA A 729 22.57 12.02 -10.45
N SER A 730 23.50 11.10 -10.72
CA SER A 730 24.59 11.28 -11.66
C SER A 730 24.99 9.91 -12.21
N LEU A 731 25.08 9.79 -13.54
CA LEU A 731 25.53 8.56 -14.18
C LEU A 731 26.69 8.87 -15.13
N THR A 732 27.86 8.32 -14.80
CA THR A 732 29.10 8.53 -15.59
C THR A 732 29.43 7.34 -16.51
N GLY A 733 28.91 6.15 -16.18
CA GLY A 733 28.95 4.96 -17.03
C GLY A 733 27.93 5.00 -18.18
N ALA A 734 27.78 3.88 -18.88
CA ALA A 734 26.80 3.75 -19.95
C ALA A 734 25.39 3.49 -19.37
N LEU A 735 24.37 4.16 -19.91
CA LEU A 735 22.96 3.81 -19.72
C LEU A 735 22.48 3.04 -20.95
N SER A 736 22.14 1.77 -20.79
CA SER A 736 21.69 0.89 -21.88
C SER A 736 20.21 0.56 -21.69
N LEU A 737 19.37 0.95 -22.65
CA LEU A 737 17.93 0.68 -22.63
C LEU A 737 17.61 -0.45 -23.63
N GLN A 738 16.92 -1.49 -23.16
CA GLN A 738 16.66 -2.71 -23.94
C GLN A 738 15.19 -3.14 -23.83
N GLY A 739 14.67 -3.68 -24.93
CA GLY A 739 13.36 -4.31 -24.96
C GLY A 739 13.38 -5.75 -24.40
N ASP A 740 12.33 -6.15 -23.68
CA ASP A 740 12.18 -7.56 -23.26
C ASP A 740 11.57 -8.43 -24.39
N THR A 741 10.68 -7.84 -25.19
CA THR A 741 9.99 -8.47 -26.33
C THR A 741 10.28 -7.75 -27.66
N ASP A 742 10.13 -8.46 -28.77
CA ASP A 742 10.35 -7.93 -30.13
C ASP A 742 9.44 -6.73 -30.50
N SER A 743 8.42 -6.41 -29.68
CA SER A 743 7.51 -5.26 -29.84
C SER A 743 7.80 -4.10 -28.88
N ALA A 744 8.92 -4.14 -28.17
CA ALA A 744 9.23 -3.16 -27.14
C ALA A 744 9.40 -1.74 -27.71
N THR A 745 8.92 -0.76 -26.95
CA THR A 745 8.97 0.67 -27.27
C THR A 745 9.79 1.42 -26.23
N ILE A 746 10.75 2.22 -26.68
CA ILE A 746 11.55 3.10 -25.82
C ILE A 746 11.27 4.55 -26.21
N GLN A 747 10.95 5.39 -25.23
CA GLN A 747 10.60 6.79 -25.43
C GLN A 747 11.59 7.69 -24.70
N LEU A 748 12.17 8.65 -25.41
CA LEU A 748 13.05 9.68 -24.86
C LEU A 748 12.30 11.02 -24.82
N ASN A 749 11.86 11.44 -23.63
CA ASN A 749 11.18 12.72 -23.44
C ASN A 749 12.19 13.83 -23.13
N THR A 750 12.96 13.66 -22.07
CA THR A 750 13.96 14.63 -21.62
C THR A 750 15.13 13.91 -20.97
N LEU A 751 16.32 14.51 -21.05
CA LEU A 751 17.55 13.98 -20.44
C LEU A 751 18.04 14.94 -19.35
N GLY A 752 18.36 14.39 -18.18
CA GLY A 752 18.95 15.15 -17.09
C GLY A 752 20.40 15.53 -17.39
N SER A 753 20.84 16.70 -16.90
CA SER A 753 22.24 17.12 -17.01
C SER A 753 23.23 16.24 -16.24
N GLY A 754 22.75 15.46 -15.26
CA GLY A 754 23.55 14.53 -14.44
C GLY A 754 23.94 13.22 -15.14
N LEU A 755 23.24 12.84 -16.21
CA LEU A 755 23.72 11.81 -17.13
C LEU A 755 24.95 12.39 -17.84
N THR A 756 26.12 11.76 -17.82
CA THR A 756 27.33 12.31 -18.48
C THR A 756 28.10 11.26 -19.29
N GLY A 757 27.81 9.98 -19.06
CA GLY A 757 28.31 8.89 -19.87
C GLY A 757 27.54 8.69 -21.17
N THR A 758 27.69 7.49 -21.75
CA THR A 758 27.08 7.08 -23.02
C THR A 758 25.61 6.71 -22.79
N LEU A 759 24.73 7.08 -23.72
CA LEU A 759 23.36 6.56 -23.78
C LEU A 759 23.24 5.61 -24.97
N ASN A 760 22.94 4.35 -24.67
CA ASN A 760 22.60 3.33 -25.65
C ASN A 760 21.10 3.05 -25.57
N SER A 761 20.42 3.05 -26.70
CA SER A 761 19.11 2.42 -26.83
C SER A 761 19.22 1.40 -27.93
N GLY A 762 18.90 0.15 -27.64
CA GLY A 762 18.95 -0.92 -28.62
C GLY A 762 19.44 -2.24 -28.07
N GLY A 763 18.74 -3.30 -28.47
CA GLY A 763 19.08 -4.70 -28.21
C GLY A 763 18.50 -5.58 -29.31
N GLU A 764 18.63 -6.91 -29.20
CA GLU A 764 18.10 -7.85 -30.21
C GLU A 764 16.56 -7.80 -30.35
N LYS A 765 15.87 -7.23 -29.35
CA LYS A 765 14.42 -7.27 -29.21
C LYS A 765 13.81 -5.87 -29.01
N GLN A 766 14.18 -4.89 -29.82
CA GLN A 766 13.58 -3.55 -29.74
C GLN A 766 12.96 -3.14 -31.07
N ASP A 767 11.65 -2.88 -31.05
CA ASP A 767 10.88 -2.49 -32.23
C ASP A 767 11.01 -0.97 -32.48
N VAL A 768 10.64 -0.15 -31.49
CA VAL A 768 10.48 1.29 -31.71
C VAL A 768 11.29 2.12 -30.71
N LEU A 769 12.03 3.10 -31.21
CA LEU A 769 12.60 4.21 -30.44
C LEU A 769 11.90 5.51 -30.81
N ILE A 770 11.32 6.21 -29.84
CA ILE A 770 10.62 7.48 -30.04
C ILE A 770 11.43 8.61 -29.40
N LEU A 771 11.80 9.60 -30.20
CA LEU A 771 12.41 10.86 -29.78
C LEU A 771 11.31 11.92 -29.71
N ASN A 772 10.89 12.29 -28.50
CA ASN A 772 9.73 13.15 -28.29
C ASN A 772 10.07 14.65 -28.36
N ASP A 773 9.02 15.46 -28.38
CA ASP A 773 9.09 16.92 -28.49
C ASP A 773 9.86 17.57 -27.33
N GLY A 774 10.75 18.50 -27.66
CA GLY A 774 11.58 19.24 -26.70
C GLY A 774 12.83 18.50 -26.21
N LEU A 775 13.16 17.34 -26.80
CA LEU A 775 14.32 16.54 -26.39
C LEU A 775 15.65 17.23 -26.78
N ASP A 776 16.53 17.43 -25.80
CA ASP A 776 17.93 17.81 -26.01
C ASP A 776 18.85 16.60 -25.77
N LEU A 777 19.46 16.12 -26.85
CA LEU A 777 20.40 15.00 -26.87
C LEU A 777 21.80 15.37 -26.34
N GLY A 778 22.05 16.65 -26.06
CA GLY A 778 23.32 17.17 -25.55
C GLY A 778 24.48 16.94 -26.50
N ASN A 779 25.69 16.77 -25.95
CA ASN A 779 26.94 16.52 -26.69
C ASN A 779 27.53 15.12 -26.43
N ARG A 780 26.73 14.22 -25.86
CA ARG A 780 27.16 12.90 -25.38
C ARG A 780 27.31 11.91 -26.54
N ASN A 781 28.02 10.80 -26.28
CA ASN A 781 28.01 9.66 -27.17
C ASN A 781 26.63 8.99 -27.11
N LEU A 782 26.02 8.80 -28.28
CA LEU A 782 24.72 8.17 -28.43
C LEU A 782 24.87 7.00 -29.39
N THR A 783 24.22 5.89 -29.09
CA THR A 783 24.10 4.76 -30.02
C THR A 783 22.66 4.28 -29.99
N PHE A 784 22.01 4.35 -31.14
CA PHE A 784 20.63 3.92 -31.33
C PHE A 784 20.63 2.71 -32.25
N GLN A 785 20.01 1.62 -31.81
CA GLN A 785 19.77 0.41 -32.60
C GLN A 785 18.31 0.01 -32.39
N SER A 786 17.45 0.27 -33.36
CA SER A 786 16.04 -0.09 -33.28
C SER A 786 15.53 -0.41 -34.68
N GLU A 787 14.48 -1.24 -34.77
CA GLU A 787 13.84 -1.47 -36.07
C GLU A 787 13.30 -0.16 -36.64
N THR A 788 12.56 0.61 -35.84
CA THR A 788 12.04 1.92 -36.23
C THR A 788 12.51 3.01 -35.28
N VAL A 789 13.00 4.12 -35.84
CA VAL A 789 13.25 5.36 -35.08
C VAL A 789 12.23 6.43 -35.50
N GLN A 790 11.44 6.90 -34.53
CA GLN A 790 10.44 7.94 -34.72
C GLN A 790 10.90 9.25 -34.10
N ILE A 791 10.81 10.32 -34.87
CA ILE A 791 11.00 11.70 -34.41
C ILE A 791 9.59 12.29 -34.27
N ALA A 792 9.12 12.47 -33.04
CA ALA A 792 7.73 12.85 -32.74
C ALA A 792 7.55 14.34 -32.36
N GLY A 793 8.62 15.14 -32.48
CA GLY A 793 8.63 16.57 -32.20
C GLY A 793 10.01 17.18 -32.39
N ALA A 794 10.26 18.34 -31.78
CA ALA A 794 11.53 19.04 -31.91
C ALA A 794 12.64 18.38 -31.07
N VAL A 795 13.69 17.91 -31.75
CA VAL A 795 14.85 17.26 -31.15
C VAL A 795 16.11 18.07 -31.48
N THR A 796 16.87 18.43 -30.45
CA THR A 796 18.09 19.23 -30.58
C THR A 796 19.33 18.46 -30.13
N ARG A 797 20.48 18.81 -30.70
CA ARG A 797 21.78 18.26 -30.32
C ARG A 797 22.89 19.28 -30.55
N SER A 798 23.92 19.24 -29.70
CA SER A 798 25.16 19.96 -29.93
C SER A 798 26.22 19.01 -30.50
N GLY A 799 26.52 19.14 -31.80
CA GLY A 799 27.52 18.34 -32.51
C GLY A 799 26.92 17.24 -33.38
N ASP A 800 27.78 16.33 -33.87
CA ASP A 800 27.41 15.34 -34.88
C ASP A 800 26.39 14.31 -34.35
N LEU A 801 25.38 13.98 -35.18
CA LEU A 801 24.36 12.95 -34.92
C LEU A 801 24.37 11.90 -36.02
N GLU A 802 24.34 10.63 -35.63
CA GLU A 802 24.14 9.49 -36.52
C GLU A 802 22.98 8.64 -35.98
N ILE A 803 22.01 8.33 -36.85
CA ILE A 803 20.88 7.45 -36.55
C ILE A 803 20.86 6.33 -37.58
N GLU A 804 20.88 5.09 -37.10
CA GLU A 804 20.78 3.88 -37.92
C GLU A 804 19.55 3.06 -37.48
N ALA A 805 18.70 2.67 -38.42
CA ALA A 805 17.48 1.88 -38.16
C ALA A 805 17.06 1.06 -39.39
N THR A 806 16.03 0.21 -39.27
CA THR A 806 15.35 -0.33 -40.46
C THR A 806 14.54 0.77 -41.15
N THR A 807 13.82 1.59 -40.38
CA THR A 807 13.00 2.69 -40.88
C THR A 807 13.18 3.93 -40.00
N ILE A 808 13.22 5.14 -40.59
CA ILE A 808 13.27 6.41 -39.86
C ILE A 808 12.08 7.28 -40.26
N GLU A 809 11.27 7.72 -39.30
CA GLU A 809 10.03 8.46 -39.55
C GLU A 809 9.93 9.71 -38.69
N PHE A 810 9.62 10.85 -39.30
CA PHE A 810 9.18 12.05 -38.60
C PHE A 810 7.65 12.03 -38.54
N THR A 811 7.07 11.85 -37.35
CA THR A 811 5.67 11.40 -37.18
C THR A 811 4.68 12.52 -36.86
N SER A 812 5.16 13.71 -36.51
CA SER A 812 4.36 14.90 -36.17
C SER A 812 4.69 16.10 -37.08
N PRO A 813 3.75 17.02 -37.35
CA PRO A 813 4.02 18.26 -38.09
C PRO A 813 5.13 19.15 -37.48
N ASP A 814 5.37 19.04 -36.17
CA ASP A 814 6.40 19.81 -35.44
C ASP A 814 7.74 19.04 -35.33
N SER A 815 7.87 17.89 -36.01
CA SER A 815 9.06 17.05 -35.92
C SER A 815 10.25 17.72 -36.58
N SER A 816 11.32 17.94 -35.82
CA SER A 816 12.56 18.53 -36.33
C SER A 816 13.80 17.91 -35.71
N LEU A 817 14.89 17.81 -36.49
CA LEU A 817 16.23 17.47 -35.99
C LEU A 817 17.18 18.65 -36.20
N ASN A 818 17.65 19.25 -35.12
CA ASN A 818 18.56 20.39 -35.16
C ASN A 818 19.91 20.06 -34.49
N THR A 819 20.99 20.03 -35.27
CA THR A 819 22.35 19.74 -34.79
C THR A 819 23.25 20.98 -34.69
N GLY A 820 22.70 22.17 -34.96
CA GLY A 820 23.45 23.42 -35.01
C GLY A 820 24.57 23.36 -36.04
N ASP A 821 25.83 23.40 -35.58
CA ASP A 821 27.02 23.36 -36.44
C ASP A 821 27.48 21.92 -36.77
N GLY A 822 26.85 20.89 -36.19
CA GLY A 822 27.25 19.48 -36.32
C GLY A 822 26.75 18.82 -37.61
N ASN A 823 27.37 17.71 -38.02
CA ASN A 823 26.90 16.92 -39.17
C ASN A 823 25.75 15.99 -38.76
N LEU A 824 24.85 15.68 -39.69
CA LEU A 824 23.76 14.73 -39.50
C LEU A 824 23.89 13.56 -40.49
N ARG A 825 23.84 12.34 -39.98
CA ARG A 825 23.77 11.11 -40.79
C ARG A 825 22.52 10.31 -40.43
N LEU A 826 21.69 10.00 -41.42
CA LEU A 826 20.53 9.11 -41.28
C LEU A 826 20.73 7.92 -42.20
N ARG A 827 20.64 6.71 -41.64
CA ARG A 827 20.75 5.45 -42.40
C ARG A 827 19.58 4.54 -42.09
N ALA A 828 18.86 4.16 -43.14
CA ALA A 828 17.75 3.21 -43.04
C ALA A 828 17.94 2.03 -44.00
N GLU A 829 17.61 0.82 -43.55
CA GLU A 829 17.53 -0.34 -44.44
C GLU A 829 16.35 -0.23 -45.42
N ASN A 830 15.21 0.31 -44.99
CA ASN A 830 14.00 0.54 -45.76
C ASN A 830 13.84 2.02 -46.11
N SER A 831 12.87 2.74 -45.56
CA SER A 831 12.54 4.12 -45.98
C SER A 831 12.89 5.17 -44.92
N ILE A 832 13.03 6.41 -45.37
CA ILE A 832 13.20 7.60 -44.53
C ILE A 832 12.14 8.64 -44.91
N SER A 833 11.26 8.97 -43.96
CA SER A 833 10.19 9.97 -44.14
C SER A 833 10.52 11.23 -43.35
N LEU A 834 10.81 12.34 -44.03
CA LEU A 834 11.34 13.57 -43.46
C LEU A 834 10.24 14.58 -43.09
N MET A 835 10.46 15.32 -42.02
CA MET A 835 9.84 16.63 -41.78
C MET A 835 10.96 17.68 -41.88
N GLU A 836 11.44 18.26 -40.77
CA GLU A 836 12.47 19.32 -40.80
C GLU A 836 13.84 18.85 -40.25
N ILE A 837 14.91 19.18 -40.96
CA ILE A 837 16.31 18.99 -40.56
C ILE A 837 17.02 20.34 -40.65
N ILE A 838 17.72 20.72 -39.57
CA ILE A 838 18.44 21.98 -39.47
C ILE A 838 19.89 21.74 -39.05
N THR A 839 20.82 22.16 -39.88
CA THR A 839 22.25 22.21 -39.56
C THR A 839 22.98 23.22 -40.45
N THR A 840 24.13 23.72 -40.02
CA THR A 840 25.09 24.40 -40.92
C THR A 840 26.16 23.45 -41.46
N GLY A 841 26.19 22.21 -41.00
CA GLY A 841 27.10 21.14 -41.43
C GLY A 841 26.61 20.40 -42.66
N THR A 842 27.07 19.16 -42.80
CA THR A 842 26.68 18.24 -43.88
C THR A 842 25.54 17.34 -43.42
N VAL A 843 24.54 17.15 -44.28
CA VAL A 843 23.46 16.17 -44.13
C VAL A 843 23.70 15.01 -45.10
N GLU A 844 23.81 13.79 -44.57
CA GLU A 844 23.94 12.55 -45.33
C GLU A 844 22.75 11.64 -45.02
N ILE A 845 21.92 11.35 -46.02
CA ILE A 845 20.73 10.49 -45.87
C ILE A 845 20.86 9.31 -46.81
N ASN A 846 20.87 8.10 -46.25
CA ASN A 846 21.01 6.86 -47.00
C ASN A 846 19.87 5.89 -46.69
N SER A 847 19.11 5.56 -47.71
CA SER A 847 18.07 4.55 -47.75
C SER A 847 18.51 3.41 -48.68
N ILE A 848 18.55 2.18 -48.17
CA ILE A 848 19.04 1.03 -48.95
C ILE A 848 17.94 0.48 -49.85
N ASN A 849 16.81 0.07 -49.29
CA ASN A 849 15.73 -0.64 -50.01
C ASN A 849 14.47 0.20 -50.23
N GLY A 850 14.35 1.37 -49.62
CA GLY A 850 13.14 2.19 -49.66
C GLY A 850 13.38 3.61 -50.15
N ASP A 851 12.38 4.46 -49.93
CA ASP A 851 12.35 5.83 -50.45
C ASP A 851 12.86 6.85 -49.42
N ILE A 852 13.30 8.01 -49.91
CA ILE A 852 13.47 9.24 -49.13
C ILE A 852 12.31 10.17 -49.55
N THR A 853 11.37 10.40 -48.64
CA THR A 853 10.14 11.15 -48.94
C THR A 853 9.92 12.30 -47.98
N ASP A 854 9.34 13.38 -48.49
CA ASP A 854 8.76 14.41 -47.65
C ASP A 854 7.44 13.94 -47.02
N ASN A 855 7.31 14.06 -45.71
CA ASN A 855 6.12 13.77 -44.92
C ASN A 855 5.33 15.03 -44.52
N GLY A 856 5.91 16.22 -44.75
CA GLY A 856 5.34 17.52 -44.40
C GLY A 856 4.43 18.11 -45.46
N ASP A 857 4.66 17.81 -46.74
CA ASP A 857 3.81 18.26 -47.84
C ASP A 857 2.81 17.19 -48.30
N ILE A 858 1.57 17.26 -47.79
CA ILE A 858 0.44 16.43 -48.26
C ILE A 858 -0.14 16.97 -49.59
N LEU A 859 0.27 18.16 -50.06
CA LEU A 859 -0.36 18.82 -51.21
C LEU A 859 0.67 19.62 -52.03
N PHE A 860 1.19 19.01 -53.10
CA PHE A 860 2.04 19.57 -54.19
C PHE A 860 1.76 21.04 -54.61
N SER A 861 1.98 22.01 -53.71
CA SER A 861 1.73 23.44 -53.92
C SER A 861 2.79 24.23 -53.18
N ASP A 862 3.88 24.53 -53.90
CA ASP A 862 4.65 25.79 -53.93
C ASP A 862 4.81 26.64 -52.64
N GLY A 863 4.77 26.01 -51.46
CA GLY A 863 4.97 26.65 -50.16
C GLY A 863 5.16 25.68 -49.00
N GLY A 864 5.63 24.46 -49.27
CA GLY A 864 5.93 23.42 -48.28
C GLY A 864 7.02 23.86 -47.28
N ALA A 865 7.01 23.25 -46.09
CA ALA A 865 8.06 23.47 -45.09
C ALA A 865 9.39 22.89 -45.60
N THR A 866 10.49 23.62 -45.44
CA THR A 866 11.81 23.14 -45.88
C THR A 866 12.20 21.87 -45.12
N ASN A 867 12.43 20.77 -45.85
CA ASN A 867 12.84 19.52 -45.21
C ASN A 867 14.27 19.55 -44.70
N ILE A 868 15.19 20.13 -45.47
CA ILE A 868 16.62 20.11 -45.15
C ILE A 868 17.22 21.50 -45.31
N THR A 869 17.68 22.08 -44.21
CA THR A 869 18.54 23.28 -44.20
C THR A 869 19.95 22.85 -43.84
N ALA A 870 20.90 22.95 -44.79
CA ALA A 870 22.27 22.49 -44.62
C ALA A 870 23.25 23.17 -45.58
N ALA A 871 24.56 23.16 -45.28
CA ALA A 871 25.56 23.64 -46.25
C ALA A 871 25.71 22.65 -47.42
N ASN A 872 25.81 21.36 -47.10
CA ASN A 872 25.97 20.27 -48.04
C ASN A 872 24.90 19.20 -47.81
N VAL A 873 24.27 18.71 -48.87
CA VAL A 873 23.25 17.66 -48.82
C VAL A 873 23.64 16.51 -49.73
N LEU A 874 23.71 15.30 -49.15
CA LEU A 874 23.94 14.05 -49.85
C LEU A 874 22.75 13.12 -49.64
N LEU A 875 22.07 12.75 -50.72
CA LEU A 875 20.91 11.85 -50.68
C LEU A 875 21.17 10.57 -51.46
N SER A 876 20.92 9.42 -50.86
CA SER A 876 21.10 8.11 -51.49
C SER A 876 19.88 7.23 -51.24
N ALA A 877 19.11 6.90 -52.27
CA ALA A 877 18.00 5.95 -52.22
C ALA A 877 18.25 4.80 -53.21
N LEU A 878 19.18 3.91 -52.86
CA LEU A 878 19.84 2.99 -53.80
C LEU A 878 18.89 2.06 -54.58
N ASN A 879 17.78 1.64 -53.96
CA ASN A 879 16.73 0.85 -54.60
C ASN A 879 15.34 1.52 -54.53
N GLY A 880 15.29 2.81 -54.23
CA GLY A 880 14.05 3.58 -54.09
C GLY A 880 14.11 4.93 -54.81
N MET A 881 13.30 5.87 -54.35
CA MET A 881 13.13 7.20 -54.92
C MET A 881 13.44 8.31 -53.91
N ILE A 882 13.87 9.47 -54.40
CA ILE A 882 13.92 10.73 -53.65
C ILE A 882 12.76 11.58 -54.17
N SER A 883 11.71 11.74 -53.38
CA SER A 883 10.46 12.36 -53.83
C SER A 883 10.11 13.61 -53.02
N SER A 884 9.93 14.72 -53.76
CA SER A 884 9.41 16.00 -53.26
C SER A 884 10.21 16.59 -52.10
N ILE A 885 11.54 16.52 -52.12
CA ILE A 885 12.35 17.04 -51.01
C ILE A 885 12.59 18.54 -51.17
N ASP A 886 12.08 19.32 -50.23
CA ASP A 886 12.30 20.76 -50.14
C ASP A 886 13.59 21.07 -49.36
N THR A 887 14.45 21.93 -49.90
CA THR A 887 15.79 22.17 -49.38
C THR A 887 16.16 23.65 -49.32
N GLN A 888 17.05 23.97 -48.39
CA GLN A 888 17.87 25.17 -48.39
C GLN A 888 19.33 24.71 -48.28
N ALA A 889 19.87 24.26 -49.42
CA ALA A 889 21.20 23.68 -49.56
C ALA A 889 22.13 24.58 -50.38
N GLY A 890 23.41 24.63 -50.02
CA GLY A 890 24.44 25.26 -50.84
C GLY A 890 25.00 24.34 -51.92
N HIS A 891 25.25 23.08 -51.55
CA HIS A 891 25.72 22.01 -52.43
C HIS A 891 24.83 20.78 -52.34
N LEU A 892 24.56 20.14 -53.49
CA LEU A 892 23.75 18.93 -53.59
C LEU A 892 24.45 17.85 -54.42
N GLU A 893 24.44 16.63 -53.90
CA GLU A 893 24.70 15.40 -54.63
C GLU A 893 23.62 14.36 -54.29
N ALA A 894 23.14 13.60 -55.28
CA ALA A 894 22.07 12.64 -55.06
C ALA A 894 22.14 11.41 -55.97
N ILE A 895 21.76 10.25 -55.45
CA ILE A 895 21.61 9.02 -56.24
C ILE A 895 20.32 8.29 -55.85
N ALA A 896 19.56 7.81 -56.83
CA ALA A 896 18.36 7.00 -56.61
C ALA A 896 18.15 5.97 -57.72
N ASP A 897 17.47 4.86 -57.43
CA ASP A 897 17.02 3.95 -58.48
C ASP A 897 15.90 4.58 -59.31
N GLY A 898 14.85 5.08 -58.65
CA GLY A 898 13.73 5.75 -59.29
C GLY A 898 13.87 7.27 -59.32
N MET A 899 12.78 8.00 -59.12
CA MET A 899 12.73 9.45 -59.28
C MET A 899 13.67 10.19 -58.29
N ILE A 900 14.25 11.31 -58.72
CA ILE A 900 14.82 12.35 -57.86
C ILE A 900 14.03 13.63 -58.12
N SER A 901 13.39 14.18 -57.09
CA SER A 901 12.64 15.44 -57.15
C SER A 901 13.01 16.32 -55.97
N ILE A 902 13.69 17.44 -56.24
CA ILE A 902 14.21 18.36 -55.22
C ILE A 902 13.82 19.79 -55.58
N ASN A 903 13.30 20.54 -54.61
CA ASN A 903 13.12 21.99 -54.71
C ASN A 903 14.10 22.68 -53.75
N ASN A 904 14.84 23.68 -54.21
CA ASN A 904 15.72 24.48 -53.38
C ASN A 904 15.23 25.93 -53.29
N THR A 905 15.39 26.55 -52.13
CA THR A 905 14.91 27.92 -51.87
C THR A 905 15.95 29.02 -52.18
N GLY A 906 17.22 28.66 -52.41
CA GLY A 906 18.31 29.61 -52.65
C GLY A 906 19.21 29.23 -53.82
N ASN A 907 20.44 29.72 -53.85
CA ASN A 907 21.43 29.29 -54.83
C ASN A 907 21.86 27.84 -54.57
N LEU A 908 21.99 27.05 -55.64
CA LEU A 908 22.33 25.63 -55.57
C LEU A 908 23.51 25.30 -56.47
N VAL A 909 24.52 24.64 -55.90
CA VAL A 909 25.61 24.02 -56.67
C VAL A 909 25.35 22.52 -56.75
N ILE A 910 25.39 21.96 -57.96
CA ILE A 910 25.38 20.51 -58.16
C ILE A 910 26.81 20.00 -58.23
N GLY A 911 27.20 19.26 -57.18
CA GLY A 911 28.55 18.73 -56.97
C GLY A 911 29.32 19.42 -55.84
N GLY A 912 30.35 18.73 -55.34
CA GLY A 912 31.22 19.20 -54.26
C GLY A 912 30.58 19.14 -52.87
N ALA A 913 29.45 18.45 -52.72
CA ALA A 913 28.77 18.24 -51.43
C ALA A 913 29.48 17.16 -50.60
N GLY A 914 30.07 16.13 -51.24
CA GLY A 914 30.84 15.11 -50.53
C GLY A 914 31.37 13.99 -51.42
N SER A 915 30.96 12.75 -51.13
CA SER A 915 31.55 11.53 -51.74
C SER A 915 30.77 10.98 -52.93
N LEU A 916 29.59 11.51 -53.23
CA LEU A 916 28.86 11.15 -54.43
C LEU A 916 29.42 11.97 -55.62
N MET A 917 28.96 11.69 -56.84
CA MET A 917 29.38 12.43 -58.03
C MET A 917 28.14 12.91 -58.79
N GLY A 918 27.79 14.16 -58.58
CA GLY A 918 26.64 14.83 -59.18
C GLY A 918 25.29 14.25 -58.75
N VAL A 919 24.36 14.20 -59.70
CA VAL A 919 22.99 13.69 -59.47
C VAL A 919 22.67 12.57 -60.46
N GLU A 920 22.28 11.39 -59.98
CA GLU A 920 22.01 10.22 -60.83
C GLU A 920 20.72 9.49 -60.45
N SER A 921 19.78 9.41 -61.39
CA SER A 921 18.61 8.52 -61.35
C SER A 921 18.81 7.35 -62.32
N LEU A 922 18.90 6.12 -61.80
CA LEU A 922 19.27 4.93 -62.58
C LEU A 922 18.16 4.43 -63.52
N ASN A 923 16.90 4.55 -63.10
CA ASN A 923 15.69 4.06 -63.78
C ASN A 923 14.54 5.07 -63.76
N GLY A 924 14.74 6.29 -63.23
CA GLY A 924 13.70 7.30 -63.06
C GLY A 924 13.98 8.64 -63.75
N THR A 925 13.28 9.67 -63.26
CA THR A 925 13.36 11.07 -63.71
C THR A 925 14.19 11.86 -62.71
N VAL A 926 14.96 12.85 -63.17
CA VAL A 926 15.56 13.89 -62.33
C VAL A 926 14.78 15.20 -62.51
N GLN A 927 14.28 15.77 -61.43
CA GLN A 927 13.67 17.08 -61.35
C GLN A 927 14.37 17.89 -60.27
N ILE A 928 15.02 18.99 -60.66
CA ILE A 928 15.67 19.90 -59.73
C ILE A 928 15.13 21.29 -60.01
N TYR A 929 14.55 21.88 -58.98
CA TYR A 929 14.02 23.22 -58.99
C TYR A 929 14.79 24.09 -58.01
N SER A 930 14.98 25.37 -58.32
CA SER A 930 15.63 26.31 -57.40
C SER A 930 15.02 27.71 -57.51
N HIS A 931 14.81 28.40 -56.39
CA HIS A 931 14.39 29.82 -56.34
C HIS A 931 15.61 30.79 -56.32
N GLY A 932 16.75 30.29 -56.74
CA GLY A 932 18.00 31.02 -56.98
C GLY A 932 18.77 30.32 -58.09
N SER A 933 20.00 30.76 -58.38
CA SER A 933 20.82 30.16 -59.44
C SER A 933 21.12 28.67 -59.23
N ILE A 934 21.29 27.94 -60.33
CA ILE A 934 21.78 26.55 -60.35
C ILE A 934 23.12 26.51 -61.10
N ASP A 935 24.20 26.17 -60.39
CA ASP A 935 25.54 25.97 -60.96
C ASP A 935 25.88 24.48 -61.02
N ILE A 936 25.90 23.91 -62.22
CA ILE A 936 26.13 22.48 -62.47
C ILE A 936 27.61 22.24 -62.73
N GLN A 937 28.31 21.75 -61.70
CA GLN A 937 29.75 21.48 -61.74
C GLN A 937 30.07 20.00 -62.00
N GLU A 938 29.12 19.12 -61.68
CA GLU A 938 29.22 17.68 -61.91
C GLU A 938 28.05 17.15 -62.74
N ASP A 939 28.14 15.89 -63.17
CA ASP A 939 27.18 15.30 -64.09
C ASP A 939 25.79 15.11 -63.47
N ILE A 940 24.76 15.38 -64.26
CA ILE A 940 23.37 15.04 -63.94
C ILE A 940 22.90 13.99 -64.93
N ARG A 941 22.58 12.80 -64.43
CA ARG A 941 22.16 11.64 -65.21
C ARG A 941 20.75 11.22 -64.84
N SER A 942 19.92 11.03 -65.84
CA SER A 942 18.56 10.50 -65.70
C SER A 942 18.32 9.39 -66.72
N TRP A 943 17.61 8.34 -66.34
CA TRP A 943 17.13 7.35 -67.29
C TRP A 943 15.97 7.90 -68.12
N ASP A 944 14.92 8.38 -67.48
CA ASP A 944 13.79 9.08 -68.09
C ASP A 944 14.10 10.59 -68.13
N THR A 945 13.11 11.46 -67.93
CA THR A 945 13.22 12.90 -68.16
C THR A 945 14.21 13.56 -67.19
N CYS A 946 15.02 14.48 -67.70
CA CYS A 946 15.84 15.35 -66.84
C CYS A 946 15.30 16.77 -66.97
N ARG A 947 14.80 17.33 -65.87
CA ARG A 947 14.27 18.69 -65.80
C ARG A 947 15.02 19.49 -64.74
N ILE A 948 15.55 20.61 -65.14
CA ILE A 948 16.24 21.56 -64.27
C ILE A 948 15.63 22.92 -64.54
N GLN A 949 15.18 23.59 -63.49
CA GLN A 949 14.48 24.84 -63.63
C GLN A 949 14.78 25.79 -62.47
N THR A 950 14.96 27.06 -62.77
CA THR A 950 14.91 28.13 -61.78
C THR A 950 13.53 28.80 -61.77
N PHE A 951 13.16 29.39 -60.64
CA PHE A 951 11.90 30.11 -60.45
C PHE A 951 12.19 31.53 -59.99
N ASP A 952 11.41 32.46 -60.54
CA ASP A 952 11.46 33.90 -60.24
C ASP A 952 11.36 34.20 -58.74
N SER A 953 12.35 34.93 -58.23
CA SER A 953 12.28 35.58 -56.92
C SER A 953 11.78 37.00 -57.12
N ALA A 954 10.86 37.49 -56.25
CA ALA A 954 10.24 38.82 -56.43
C ALA A 954 11.23 40.03 -56.41
N GLU A 955 12.54 39.78 -56.28
CA GLU A 955 13.64 40.73 -56.24
C GLU A 955 14.44 40.67 -57.56
N ALA A 956 14.18 41.61 -58.48
CA ALA A 956 14.86 41.74 -59.79
C ALA A 956 16.40 42.02 -59.74
N SER A 957 17.05 41.77 -58.60
CA SER A 957 18.49 41.96 -58.36
C SER A 957 19.22 40.67 -58.02
N LEU A 958 18.50 39.57 -57.79
CA LEU A 958 19.06 38.23 -57.77
C LEU A 958 19.16 37.74 -59.22
N SER A 959 20.04 36.78 -59.45
CA SER A 959 20.27 36.20 -60.78
C SER A 959 19.93 34.72 -60.66
N GLU A 960 18.82 34.34 -61.28
CA GLU A 960 18.23 33.01 -61.27
C GLU A 960 18.75 32.18 -62.47
N ASP A 961 20.07 32.20 -62.64
CA ASP A 961 20.76 31.61 -63.78
C ASP A 961 20.83 30.08 -63.70
N ILE A 962 20.93 29.43 -64.85
CA ILE A 962 21.42 28.05 -64.95
C ILE A 962 22.78 28.07 -65.67
N THR A 963 23.82 27.58 -65.00
CA THR A 963 25.15 27.41 -65.60
C THR A 963 25.56 25.95 -65.64
N VAL A 964 25.95 25.45 -66.81
CA VAL A 964 26.55 24.12 -67.00
C VAL A 964 28.04 24.28 -67.27
N ARG A 965 28.86 23.95 -66.27
CA ARG A 965 30.31 24.17 -66.29
C ARG A 965 31.04 23.21 -67.23
N SER A 966 32.21 23.65 -67.68
CA SER A 966 33.12 22.82 -68.46
C SER A 966 33.44 21.51 -67.72
N GLY A 967 33.26 20.38 -68.39
CA GLY A 967 33.47 19.05 -67.80
C GLY A 967 32.21 18.40 -67.22
N ALA A 968 31.12 19.14 -67.02
CA ALA A 968 29.83 18.60 -66.60
C ALA A 968 28.95 18.18 -67.79
N MET A 969 28.12 17.17 -67.57
CA MET A 969 27.16 16.64 -68.54
C MET A 969 25.76 16.53 -67.93
N VAL A 970 24.75 17.06 -68.63
CA VAL A 970 23.33 16.82 -68.30
C VAL A 970 22.73 15.87 -69.32
N ILE A 971 22.28 14.68 -68.89
CA ILE A 971 21.81 13.63 -69.78
C ILE A 971 20.49 12.99 -69.34
N SER A 972 19.60 12.79 -70.32
CA SER A 972 18.43 11.89 -70.24
C SER A 972 18.62 10.75 -71.23
N THR A 973 18.67 9.51 -70.74
CA THR A 973 18.98 8.35 -71.59
C THR A 973 17.82 7.98 -72.51
N TYR A 974 16.57 8.05 -72.04
CA TYR A 974 15.37 7.58 -72.72
C TYR A 974 14.47 8.72 -73.23
N SER A 975 14.34 9.80 -72.46
CA SER A 975 13.41 10.90 -72.72
C SER A 975 14.17 12.19 -73.02
N TYR A 976 13.55 13.35 -72.78
CA TYR A 976 14.09 14.67 -73.07
C TYR A 976 14.87 15.26 -71.90
N VAL A 977 15.78 16.16 -72.22
CA VAL A 977 16.37 17.10 -71.24
C VAL A 977 15.67 18.44 -71.38
N ASN A 978 15.26 19.03 -70.26
CA ASN A 978 14.73 20.39 -70.20
C ASN A 978 15.50 21.22 -69.19
N LEU A 979 16.17 22.26 -69.68
CA LEU A 979 16.73 23.33 -68.86
C LEU A 979 15.84 24.56 -69.04
N ALA A 980 15.35 25.12 -67.95
CA ALA A 980 14.50 26.30 -67.96
C ALA A 980 15.07 27.33 -66.99
N ALA A 981 15.85 28.28 -67.50
CA ALA A 981 16.38 29.37 -66.69
C ALA A 981 15.35 30.51 -66.65
N ASP A 982 15.20 31.13 -65.48
CA ASP A 982 14.43 32.35 -65.29
C ASP A 982 15.22 33.59 -65.71
N ASP A 983 16.54 33.61 -65.53
CA ASP A 983 17.43 34.62 -66.11
C ASP A 983 18.27 34.03 -67.26
N ASP A 984 19.58 33.87 -67.05
CA ASP A 984 20.53 33.51 -68.09
C ASP A 984 20.77 31.99 -68.11
N LEU A 985 20.98 31.45 -69.32
CA LEU A 985 21.39 30.06 -69.50
C LEU A 985 22.79 30.02 -70.12
N THR A 986 23.75 29.53 -69.35
CA THR A 986 25.13 29.35 -69.80
C THR A 986 25.48 27.87 -69.90
N ILE A 987 25.93 27.43 -71.07
CA ILE A 987 26.45 26.08 -71.33
C ILE A 987 27.88 26.23 -71.84
N GLU A 988 28.85 26.05 -70.94
CA GLU A 988 30.26 26.35 -71.20
C GLU A 988 30.91 25.41 -72.24
N SER A 989 32.00 25.86 -72.86
CA SER A 989 32.77 24.98 -73.75
C SER A 989 33.38 23.81 -72.98
N GLY A 990 33.23 22.59 -73.50
CA GLY A 990 33.66 21.37 -72.83
C GLY A 990 32.59 20.69 -71.96
N SER A 991 31.41 21.28 -71.81
CA SER A 991 30.23 20.62 -71.25
C SER A 991 29.37 19.96 -72.34
N ALA A 992 28.41 19.12 -71.93
CA ALA A 992 27.50 18.45 -72.86
C ALA A 992 26.06 18.34 -72.33
N ILE A 993 25.07 18.54 -73.21
CA ILE A 993 23.67 18.22 -72.95
C ILE A 993 23.24 17.12 -73.92
N ALA A 994 22.70 16.02 -73.39
CA ALA A 994 22.43 14.83 -74.19
C ALA A 994 21.02 14.25 -73.93
N ALA A 995 20.26 14.05 -75.01
CA ALA A 995 19.03 13.28 -75.04
C ALA A 995 19.08 12.32 -76.24
N PRO A 996 19.95 11.28 -76.24
CA PRO A 996 20.23 10.45 -77.40
C PRO A 996 19.00 9.76 -78.01
N ASN A 997 17.89 9.63 -77.27
CA ASN A 997 16.64 9.03 -77.77
C ASN A 997 15.48 10.03 -77.92
N ASN A 998 15.67 11.31 -77.60
CA ASN A 998 14.63 12.32 -77.65
C ASN A 998 15.18 13.70 -78.09
N ASP A 999 14.46 14.76 -77.75
CA ASP A 999 14.78 16.15 -78.03
C ASP A 999 15.33 16.85 -76.76
N ILE A 1000 16.01 17.97 -76.94
CA ILE A 1000 16.48 18.84 -75.85
C ILE A 1000 15.65 20.13 -75.88
N HIS A 1001 15.22 20.63 -74.74
CA HIS A 1001 14.48 21.88 -74.59
C HIS A 1001 15.23 22.84 -73.69
N LEU A 1002 15.79 23.90 -74.27
CA LEU A 1002 16.38 25.03 -73.55
C LEU A 1002 15.34 26.16 -73.56
N ARG A 1003 14.85 26.54 -72.38
CA ARG A 1003 13.89 27.64 -72.19
C ARG A 1003 14.58 28.74 -71.42
N LEU A 1004 14.40 29.95 -71.90
CA LEU A 1004 15.03 31.15 -71.37
C LEU A 1004 13.94 32.08 -70.88
N ASP A 1005 14.22 32.83 -69.82
CA ASP A 1005 13.29 33.79 -69.22
C ASP A 1005 11.90 33.15 -68.99
N TYR A 1006 11.96 31.94 -68.41
CA TYR A 1006 10.82 31.03 -68.29
C TYR A 1006 10.01 31.31 -67.03
N LEU A 1007 8.89 32.01 -67.21
CA LEU A 1007 7.95 32.44 -66.15
C LEU A 1007 8.36 33.71 -65.38
N SER A 1008 9.41 34.41 -65.82
CA SER A 1008 9.88 35.68 -65.28
C SER A 1008 8.82 36.79 -65.30
N ALA A 1009 8.79 37.60 -64.24
CA ALA A 1009 7.92 38.75 -64.06
C ALA A 1009 8.64 40.12 -64.19
N ASP A 1010 9.98 40.14 -64.29
CA ASP A 1010 10.78 41.37 -64.16
C ASP A 1010 10.86 42.21 -65.46
N GLY A 1011 10.58 41.58 -66.61
CA GLY A 1011 10.57 42.20 -67.93
C GLY A 1011 11.96 42.49 -68.52
N ALA A 1012 13.04 41.96 -67.94
CA ALA A 1012 14.34 41.91 -68.58
C ALA A 1012 14.36 40.90 -69.75
N GLY A 1013 15.35 40.96 -70.63
CA GLY A 1013 15.59 39.93 -71.64
C GLY A 1013 16.74 39.03 -71.21
N THR A 1014 16.84 37.83 -71.78
CA THR A 1014 17.81 36.81 -71.36
C THR A 1014 19.07 36.77 -72.25
N VAL A 1015 20.16 36.25 -71.68
CA VAL A 1015 21.35 35.81 -72.41
C VAL A 1015 21.44 34.29 -72.43
N LEU A 1016 21.47 33.71 -73.64
CA LEU A 1016 21.92 32.33 -73.84
C LEU A 1016 23.37 32.32 -74.32
N GLN A 1017 24.24 31.64 -73.58
CA GLN A 1017 25.57 31.27 -74.06
C GLN A 1017 25.66 29.75 -74.27
N LEU A 1018 25.49 29.29 -75.51
CA LEU A 1018 25.62 27.88 -75.88
C LEU A 1018 26.96 27.62 -76.58
N ALA A 1019 27.95 27.20 -75.80
CA ALA A 1019 29.29 26.80 -76.26
C ALA A 1019 29.60 25.29 -76.07
N GLY A 1020 28.82 24.58 -75.26
CA GLY A 1020 28.89 23.13 -75.09
C GLY A 1020 28.24 22.34 -76.23
N ASN A 1021 28.39 21.01 -76.19
CA ASN A 1021 27.89 20.13 -77.24
C ASN A 1021 26.49 19.58 -76.94
N LEU A 1022 25.59 19.63 -77.93
CA LEU A 1022 24.24 19.05 -77.84
C LEU A 1022 24.13 17.76 -78.64
N THR A 1023 23.55 16.71 -78.03
CA THR A 1023 23.37 15.39 -78.66
C THR A 1023 21.92 14.93 -78.57
N THR A 1024 21.30 14.60 -79.71
CA THR A 1024 19.90 14.11 -79.81
C THR A 1024 19.82 12.86 -80.71
N ARG A 1025 18.63 12.26 -80.88
CA ARG A 1025 18.45 11.05 -81.73
C ARG A 1025 18.95 11.22 -83.18
N GLU A 1026 19.64 10.19 -83.68
CA GLU A 1026 20.28 10.17 -85.02
C GLU A 1026 19.29 10.44 -86.18
N SER A 1027 18.00 10.05 -86.03
CA SER A 1027 16.97 10.24 -87.06
C SER A 1027 16.00 11.39 -86.72
N GLY A 1028 16.48 12.63 -86.78
CA GLY A 1028 15.64 13.83 -86.69
C GLY A 1028 15.35 14.31 -85.27
N GLY A 1029 16.29 14.10 -84.33
CA GLY A 1029 16.29 14.79 -83.04
C GLY A 1029 16.50 16.30 -83.20
N LEU A 1030 15.88 17.07 -82.32
CA LEU A 1030 15.92 18.53 -82.33
C LEU A 1030 16.27 19.05 -80.94
N SER A 1031 17.27 19.93 -80.87
CA SER A 1031 17.45 20.81 -79.71
C SER A 1031 16.67 22.09 -79.96
N ARG A 1032 15.66 22.37 -79.13
CA ARG A 1032 14.84 23.57 -79.23
C ARG A 1032 15.29 24.58 -78.20
N VAL A 1033 15.59 25.78 -78.66
CA VAL A 1033 15.86 26.95 -77.83
C VAL A 1033 14.63 27.86 -77.93
N TYR A 1034 14.04 28.18 -76.80
CA TYR A 1034 12.87 29.05 -76.70
C TYR A 1034 13.29 30.33 -75.97
N GLY A 1035 13.23 31.46 -76.68
CA GLY A 1035 13.24 32.80 -76.10
C GLY A 1035 11.90 33.18 -75.49
N SER A 1036 11.83 34.39 -74.94
CA SER A 1036 10.69 34.90 -74.19
C SER A 1036 9.89 35.94 -74.97
N SER A 1037 9.17 36.82 -74.27
CA SER A 1037 8.51 37.99 -74.86
C SER A 1037 9.41 39.23 -74.88
N ASN A 1038 10.63 39.13 -74.38
CA ASN A 1038 11.55 40.22 -74.16
C ASN A 1038 12.71 40.14 -75.17
N ALA A 1039 13.62 41.12 -75.16
CA ALA A 1039 14.69 41.16 -76.16
C ALA A 1039 15.82 40.18 -75.80
N ASP A 1040 15.90 39.08 -76.54
CA ASP A 1040 16.82 37.99 -76.21
C ASP A 1040 18.13 38.05 -76.99
N TYR A 1041 19.23 37.71 -76.32
CA TYR A 1041 20.56 37.67 -76.91
C TYR A 1041 21.12 36.24 -76.86
N LEU A 1042 21.18 35.60 -78.03
CA LEU A 1042 21.43 34.17 -78.14
C LEU A 1042 22.76 33.91 -78.86
N TRP A 1043 23.80 33.49 -78.13
CA TRP A 1043 25.06 33.02 -78.69
C TRP A 1043 25.03 31.51 -78.85
N VAL A 1044 24.96 31.05 -80.10
CA VAL A 1044 24.73 29.63 -80.42
C VAL A 1044 25.88 29.08 -81.25
N THR A 1045 26.60 28.12 -80.67
CA THR A 1045 27.59 27.30 -81.38
C THR A 1045 26.89 26.06 -81.96
N PRO A 1046 27.09 25.70 -83.24
CA PRO A 1046 26.49 24.51 -83.81
C PRO A 1046 27.05 23.24 -83.16
N SER A 1047 26.22 22.19 -83.07
CA SER A 1047 26.61 20.88 -82.54
C SER A 1047 26.80 19.85 -83.65
N LEU A 1048 27.64 18.83 -83.42
CA LEU A 1048 27.87 17.75 -84.39
C LEU A 1048 26.67 16.79 -84.48
N ASN A 1049 26.01 16.53 -83.35
CA ASN A 1049 25.04 15.44 -83.20
C ASN A 1049 23.60 15.92 -82.90
N SER A 1050 23.32 17.22 -83.04
CA SER A 1050 21.97 17.76 -82.86
C SER A 1050 21.70 18.97 -83.74
N ARG A 1051 20.55 18.96 -84.41
CA ARG A 1051 20.04 20.14 -85.12
C ARG A 1051 19.43 21.09 -84.11
N ILE A 1052 19.83 22.35 -84.17
CA ILE A 1052 19.35 23.37 -83.23
C ILE A 1052 18.25 24.18 -83.91
N MET A 1053 17.11 24.31 -83.23
CA MET A 1053 16.00 25.14 -83.64
C MET A 1053 15.79 26.25 -82.62
N VAL A 1054 16.04 27.48 -83.03
CA VAL A 1054 15.90 28.67 -82.19
C VAL A 1054 14.59 29.36 -82.50
N TYR A 1055 13.80 29.62 -81.46
CA TYR A 1055 12.58 30.41 -81.52
C TYR A 1055 12.85 31.67 -80.71
N GLY A 1056 12.81 32.87 -81.32
CA GLY A 1056 12.92 34.11 -80.56
C GLY A 1056 11.71 34.39 -79.66
N MET A 1057 10.60 33.69 -79.89
CA MET A 1057 9.42 33.77 -79.02
C MET A 1057 8.81 32.38 -78.77
N ALA A 1058 8.33 32.15 -77.55
CA ALA A 1058 7.45 31.02 -77.25
C ALA A 1058 6.16 31.06 -78.11
N PRO A 1059 5.53 29.92 -78.46
CA PRO A 1059 4.37 29.89 -79.37
C PRO A 1059 3.13 30.73 -78.98
N ASP A 1060 3.07 31.22 -77.73
CA ASP A 1060 1.84 31.71 -77.08
C ASP A 1060 1.90 33.19 -76.58
N ALA A 1061 2.95 33.98 -76.90
CA ALA A 1061 3.13 35.37 -76.45
C ALA A 1061 2.83 36.45 -77.55
N PRO A 1062 2.58 37.73 -77.22
CA PRO A 1062 2.44 38.82 -78.20
C PRO A 1062 3.81 39.34 -78.69
N ALA A 1063 3.95 39.55 -80.00
CA ALA A 1063 5.23 39.92 -80.65
C ALA A 1063 5.79 41.29 -80.24
N VAL A 1064 7.04 41.30 -79.77
CA VAL A 1064 7.93 42.48 -79.69
C VAL A 1064 9.08 42.27 -80.69
N THR A 1065 9.80 43.34 -81.06
CA THR A 1065 10.81 43.33 -82.12
C THR A 1065 12.18 43.73 -81.57
N GLU A 1066 13.10 42.78 -81.30
CA GLU A 1066 14.54 43.04 -81.14
C GLU A 1066 15.47 41.80 -80.93
N ASP A 1067 14.98 40.56 -81.12
CA ASP A 1067 15.76 39.35 -80.79
C ASP A 1067 17.00 39.19 -81.66
N SER A 1068 18.11 38.80 -81.02
CA SER A 1068 19.43 38.72 -81.64
C SER A 1068 20.03 37.32 -81.54
N LEU A 1069 20.24 36.68 -82.69
CA LEU A 1069 20.97 35.42 -82.81
C LEU A 1069 22.39 35.66 -83.31
N PHE A 1070 23.37 35.39 -82.44
CA PHE A 1070 24.79 35.39 -82.74
C PHE A 1070 25.25 33.95 -82.97
N TYR A 1071 25.39 33.55 -84.25
CA TYR A 1071 25.90 32.22 -84.56
C TYR A 1071 27.43 32.21 -84.55
N VAL A 1072 28.01 31.24 -83.87
CA VAL A 1072 29.46 31.08 -83.74
C VAL A 1072 29.93 30.06 -84.77
N ILE A 1073 30.96 30.39 -85.55
CA ILE A 1073 31.56 29.45 -86.50
C ILE A 1073 32.70 28.70 -85.79
N PRO A 1074 32.67 27.36 -85.73
CA PRO A 1074 33.79 26.57 -85.21
C PRO A 1074 35.10 26.86 -85.95
N GLU A 1075 36.23 26.71 -85.26
CA GLU A 1075 37.55 27.00 -85.83
C GLU A 1075 37.81 26.19 -87.10
N GLU A 1076 38.35 26.84 -88.14
CA GLU A 1076 38.59 26.27 -89.49
C GLU A 1076 37.35 25.86 -90.32
N GLU A 1077 36.13 26.14 -89.85
CA GLU A 1077 34.89 25.82 -90.56
C GLU A 1077 34.24 27.05 -91.23
N THR A 1078 33.19 26.81 -92.02
CA THR A 1078 32.43 27.83 -92.75
C THR A 1078 30.93 27.66 -92.51
N ALA A 1079 30.19 28.76 -92.47
CA ALA A 1079 28.73 28.79 -92.37
C ALA A 1079 28.12 29.43 -93.62
N THR A 1080 27.02 28.87 -94.11
CA THR A 1080 26.27 29.39 -95.26
C THR A 1080 24.79 29.51 -94.93
N LEU A 1081 24.21 30.69 -95.16
CA LEU A 1081 22.78 30.91 -95.00
C LEU A 1081 22.03 30.37 -96.22
N ASN A 1082 20.96 29.62 -95.99
CA ASN A 1082 20.15 29.09 -97.06
C ASN A 1082 19.34 30.20 -97.80
N HIS A 1083 18.77 29.85 -98.95
CA HIS A 1083 18.04 30.79 -99.80
C HIS A 1083 16.71 31.33 -99.20
N THR A 1084 16.16 30.67 -98.17
CA THR A 1084 14.97 31.16 -97.44
C THR A 1084 15.31 32.06 -96.25
N GLY A 1085 16.59 32.26 -95.94
CA GLY A 1085 17.07 33.21 -94.94
C GLY A 1085 16.87 32.81 -93.48
N ASN A 1086 16.52 31.55 -93.20
CA ASN A 1086 16.13 31.08 -91.86
C ASN A 1086 16.84 29.78 -91.42
N ARG A 1087 17.90 29.39 -92.13
CA ARG A 1087 18.71 28.21 -91.81
C ARG A 1087 20.18 28.45 -92.15
N LEU A 1088 21.05 28.18 -91.18
CA LEU A 1088 22.51 28.17 -91.31
C LEU A 1088 22.98 26.72 -91.47
N ASP A 1089 23.67 26.45 -92.58
CA ASP A 1089 24.35 25.18 -92.85
C ASP A 1089 25.87 25.37 -92.66
N PHE A 1090 26.50 24.46 -91.91
CA PHE A 1090 27.91 24.52 -91.53
C PHE A 1090 28.73 23.43 -92.25
N SER A 1091 30.03 23.67 -92.47
CA SER A 1091 30.98 22.64 -92.92
C SER A 1091 31.43 21.73 -91.76
N GLY A 1092 32.38 20.82 -91.98
CA GLY A 1092 32.95 20.01 -90.88
C GLY A 1092 32.07 18.90 -90.32
N GLY A 1093 30.85 18.73 -90.85
CA GLY A 1093 29.89 17.75 -90.35
C GLY A 1093 28.97 18.27 -89.23
N TYR A 1094 29.05 19.56 -88.89
CA TYR A 1094 28.13 20.20 -87.95
C TYR A 1094 26.69 20.22 -88.47
N ALA A 1095 25.74 20.01 -87.56
CA ALA A 1095 24.32 20.10 -87.88
C ALA A 1095 23.90 21.55 -88.14
N ASN A 1096 22.81 21.73 -88.89
CA ASN A 1096 22.27 23.06 -89.17
C ASN A 1096 21.61 23.70 -87.94
N ILE A 1097 21.64 25.03 -87.92
CA ILE A 1097 20.82 25.86 -87.04
C ILE A 1097 19.66 26.41 -87.88
N THR A 1098 18.43 26.20 -87.43
CA THR A 1098 17.23 26.83 -87.98
C THR A 1098 16.67 27.82 -86.98
N PHE A 1099 16.16 28.96 -87.43
CA PHE A 1099 15.63 29.97 -86.54
C PHE A 1099 14.33 30.60 -87.06
N SER A 1100 13.49 31.06 -86.15
CA SER A 1100 12.21 31.71 -86.43
C SER A 1100 11.95 32.81 -85.40
N GLY A 1101 11.41 33.95 -85.84
CA GLY A 1101 11.18 35.11 -84.97
C GLY A 1101 12.48 35.73 -84.45
N ILE A 1102 13.50 35.89 -85.30
CA ILE A 1102 14.76 36.57 -84.97
C ILE A 1102 14.89 37.79 -85.87
N GLU A 1103 15.02 38.98 -85.28
CA GLU A 1103 15.15 40.25 -86.01
C GLU A 1103 16.59 40.54 -86.43
N ASN A 1104 17.57 40.14 -85.61
CA ASN A 1104 18.99 40.44 -85.81
C ASN A 1104 19.81 39.15 -85.89
N LEU A 1105 20.31 38.82 -87.07
CA LEU A 1105 21.23 37.69 -87.28
C LEU A 1105 22.66 38.20 -87.53
N GLN A 1106 23.59 37.83 -86.67
CA GLN A 1106 25.00 38.22 -86.78
C GLN A 1106 25.94 37.04 -86.58
N GLN A 1107 27.10 37.06 -87.25
CA GLN A 1107 28.18 36.15 -86.91
C GLN A 1107 28.82 36.65 -85.61
N GLY A 1108 28.79 35.81 -84.57
CA GLY A 1108 29.34 36.14 -83.25
C GLY A 1108 30.78 35.66 -83.06
N ASP A 1109 31.45 36.27 -82.08
CA ASP A 1109 32.68 35.76 -81.46
C ASP A 1109 32.39 35.52 -79.98
N LEU A 1110 32.65 34.31 -79.46
CA LEU A 1110 32.46 33.99 -78.04
C LEU A 1110 33.32 34.90 -77.12
N GLN A 1111 34.41 35.49 -77.62
CA GLN A 1111 35.23 36.46 -76.89
C GLN A 1111 34.63 37.87 -76.81
N GLN A 1112 33.62 38.22 -77.63
CA GLN A 1112 32.94 39.52 -77.54
C GLN A 1112 32.02 39.64 -76.31
N LEU A 1113 31.58 38.50 -75.76
CA LEU A 1113 30.65 38.44 -74.62
C LEU A 1113 31.23 39.06 -73.34
N ALA A 1114 32.55 38.93 -73.12
CA ALA A 1114 33.23 39.51 -71.94
C ALA A 1114 33.20 41.06 -71.91
N GLY A 1115 32.78 41.72 -73.00
CA GLY A 1115 32.70 43.18 -73.14
C GLY A 1115 31.29 43.76 -73.21
N GLN A 1116 30.23 42.93 -73.23
CA GLN A 1116 28.83 43.36 -73.18
C GLN A 1116 28.16 42.86 -71.90
N LEU A 1117 28.67 43.31 -70.75
CA LEU A 1117 27.96 43.19 -69.48
C LEU A 1117 26.75 44.16 -69.48
N ARG A 1118 25.60 43.65 -69.03
CA ARG A 1118 24.39 44.36 -68.60
C ARG A 1118 24.79 45.69 -67.93
N ILE A 1119 24.28 46.82 -68.43
CA ILE A 1119 24.29 48.06 -67.66
C ILE A 1119 23.21 47.86 -66.60
N ASP A 1120 23.62 47.54 -65.38
CA ASP A 1120 22.74 47.59 -64.23
C ASP A 1120 22.14 49.00 -64.14
N GLY A 1121 20.84 49.09 -64.36
CA GLY A 1121 20.08 50.30 -64.13
C GLY A 1121 19.98 50.55 -62.63
N THR A 1122 21.00 51.18 -62.04
CA THR A 1122 20.85 51.77 -60.71
C THR A 1122 19.84 52.93 -60.77
N ALA A 1123 18.74 52.79 -60.03
CA ALA A 1123 18.23 53.84 -59.16
C ALA A 1123 17.91 53.23 -57.80
#